data_AF-A0A1H7ZHD0-F1
#
_entry.id   AF-A0A1H7ZHD0-F1
#
_cell.length_a   1.000
_cell.length_b   1.000
_cell.length_c   1.000
_cell.angle_alpha   90.00
_cell.angle_beta   90.00
_cell.angle_gamma   90.00
#
_symmetry.space_group_name_H-M   'P 1'
#
loop_
_entity.id
_entity.type
_entity.pdbx_description
1 polymer ?
#
loop_
_entity_poly.entity_id
_entity_poly.type
_entity_poly.pdbx_seq_one_letter_code
_entity_poly.pdbx_strand_id
1 'polypeptide(L)'
;MIKRFFILSSLCMVLGVSAQKSHTVVKGDTPYNIAKKYGLSVDELLKLNPSVKDGKLAIGDVLTVKNDKAASSSKANVATKPAGNAQLGKIVLQPKQTIYGITKQYRISETDLRKLNPELDSHMKIGDEVTLPLESIKKYGESQQAVAPTVKPVEKVVESPTGTVAEGEYIIQQKDNYYRISKQFNISKEELFALNPGLEEKGLKPGEKILVKKLNAGNDSGAAVFEETPNSKTKVDSGNERSSANTTSTAADDYVTYTVQQGDTVFSIVNKFGISIDELIALNPELSRGLKAGMVLKIKKLDPAYVKKNGDALSVVMMLPFGYSTGETQYRTMALDFLTGAKLAIERNARNGQKLDVKIVDSGNEASFRNSLTQINPDNTDLIIGPFFKSNVVDVLDFTKNQKIPIVAPFANSPELYNYSNLIIVETNDQTYADKIVEEVKATYSDQKIYIVADAKKENANYIKAGLEKILKNPNITIVNSAADVQLDQNMMTGQSAPVIAILASDNDAVGEAFANRIIALAKEVQGVKAFSMHYVPAFEKKVDDLVLANLVYLMDRTINTEGSFEKEILAAYKSKYCKTPPRYAIIGFDVVNDMLTRENKKGEIFKQMNKVQTQLATKFEFVKSKANGAYVNTGYRVIRLVP
;
A
#
# COMPACT_ATOMS: atom_id res chain seq x y z
N MET A 1 20.13 83.65 15.42
CA MET A 1 19.32 82.91 14.41
C MET A 1 18.14 82.26 15.12
N ILE A 2 16.97 82.21 14.49
CA ILE A 2 15.68 81.94 15.16
C ILE A 2 15.33 80.45 15.17
N LYS A 3 14.84 79.98 16.33
CA LYS A 3 14.29 78.62 16.54
C LYS A 3 13.06 78.38 15.66
N ARG A 4 12.96 77.21 15.02
CA ARG A 4 11.69 76.46 14.83
C ARG A 4 11.94 74.95 14.83
N PHE A 5 11.60 74.29 15.94
CA PHE A 5 11.27 72.86 15.93
C PHE A 5 9.95 72.70 15.16
N PHE A 6 9.89 71.75 14.22
CA PHE A 6 8.61 71.31 13.64
C PHE A 6 8.26 69.95 14.20
N ILE A 7 7.31 69.94 15.13
CA ILE A 7 6.62 68.74 15.58
C ILE A 7 5.49 68.51 14.57
N LEU A 8 5.51 67.41 13.83
CA LEU A 8 4.35 66.99 13.05
C LEU A 8 3.74 65.74 13.70
N SER A 9 2.70 66.00 14.48
CA SER A 9 1.89 65.00 15.16
C SER A 9 0.85 64.39 14.20
N SER A 10 0.72 63.06 14.26
CA SER A 10 -0.48 62.27 14.01
C SER A 10 -1.40 62.64 12.82
N LEU A 11 -1.43 61.75 11.83
CA LEU A 11 -2.70 61.30 11.25
C LEU A 11 -2.64 59.82 10.87
N CYS A 12 -2.57 58.94 11.88
CA CYS A 12 -2.78 57.51 11.66
C CYS A 12 -4.27 57.25 11.45
N MET A 13 -4.71 57.25 10.19
CA MET A 13 -6.07 56.87 9.81
C MET A 13 -6.22 55.36 9.95
N VAL A 14 -6.63 54.90 11.14
CA VAL A 14 -6.91 53.49 11.41
C VAL A 14 -8.17 53.09 10.65
N LEU A 15 -8.00 52.62 9.42
CA LEU A 15 -9.03 51.85 8.73
C LEU A 15 -9.19 50.52 9.46
N GLY A 16 -10.23 50.43 10.29
CA GLY A 16 -10.64 49.21 10.96
C GLY A 16 -11.15 48.19 9.94
N VAL A 17 -10.25 47.49 9.27
CA VAL A 17 -10.59 46.32 8.44
C VAL A 17 -11.11 45.23 9.38
N SER A 18 -12.41 44.91 9.27
CA SER A 18 -12.96 43.73 9.94
C SER A 18 -12.17 42.51 9.47
N ALA A 19 -11.52 41.82 10.41
CA ALA A 19 -10.77 40.61 10.11
C ALA A 19 -11.75 39.49 9.73
N GLN A 20 -12.07 39.40 8.44
CA GLN A 20 -12.94 38.39 7.87
C GLN A 20 -12.32 37.02 8.13
N LYS A 21 -12.98 36.20 8.95
CA LYS A 21 -12.45 34.89 9.35
C LYS A 21 -12.43 33.98 8.12
N SER A 22 -11.23 33.63 7.69
CA SER A 22 -10.98 32.75 6.55
C SER A 22 -10.51 31.37 7.02
N HIS A 23 -10.56 30.41 6.10
CA HIS A 23 -10.07 29.06 6.28
C HIS A 23 -9.24 28.68 5.05
N THR A 24 -7.94 28.46 5.25
CA THR A 24 -7.07 27.89 4.23
C THR A 24 -7.29 26.38 4.18
N VAL A 25 -7.73 25.87 3.03
CA VAL A 25 -7.95 24.45 2.77
C VAL A 25 -6.63 23.68 2.92
N VAL A 26 -6.59 22.66 3.77
CA VAL A 26 -5.45 21.75 3.91
C VAL A 26 -5.76 20.33 3.39
N LYS A 27 -4.74 19.47 3.33
CA LYS A 27 -4.88 18.07 2.88
C LYS A 27 -5.94 17.33 3.72
N GLY A 28 -7.03 16.91 3.08
CA GLY A 28 -8.16 16.21 3.72
C GLY A 28 -9.38 17.09 4.02
N ASP A 29 -9.29 18.40 3.83
CA ASP A 29 -10.46 19.27 3.86
C ASP A 29 -11.36 19.03 2.63
N THR A 30 -12.67 19.16 2.85
CA THR A 30 -13.72 19.04 1.83
C THR A 30 -14.75 20.14 2.09
N PRO A 31 -15.56 20.55 1.09
CA PRO A 31 -16.63 21.54 1.32
C PRO A 31 -17.54 21.14 2.49
N TYR A 32 -17.78 19.85 2.68
CA TYR A 32 -18.53 19.29 3.81
C TYR A 32 -17.82 19.46 5.15
N ASN A 33 -16.56 19.04 5.28
CA ASN A 33 -15.81 19.12 6.54
C ASN A 33 -15.58 20.57 6.97
N ILE A 34 -15.31 21.46 6.02
CA ILE A 34 -15.13 22.90 6.28
C ILE A 34 -16.46 23.52 6.71
N ALA A 35 -17.54 23.32 5.95
CA ALA A 35 -18.84 23.90 6.29
C ALA A 35 -19.28 23.46 7.69
N LYS A 36 -19.15 22.16 8.01
CA LYS A 36 -19.40 21.60 9.33
C LYS A 36 -18.53 22.21 10.44
N LYS A 37 -17.23 22.44 10.18
CA LYS A 37 -16.27 23.05 11.12
C LYS A 37 -16.61 24.50 11.47
N TYR A 38 -17.30 25.22 10.58
CA TYR A 38 -17.69 26.63 10.78
C TYR A 38 -19.21 26.84 10.98
N GLY A 39 -20.00 25.76 11.10
CA GLY A 39 -21.45 25.83 11.36
C GLY A 39 -22.29 26.30 10.17
N LEU A 40 -21.78 26.14 8.95
CA LEU A 40 -22.45 26.48 7.69
C LEU A 40 -23.01 25.22 7.02
N SER A 41 -24.00 25.37 6.14
CA SER A 41 -24.27 24.36 5.10
C SER A 41 -23.24 24.44 3.97
N VAL A 42 -23.08 23.35 3.22
CA VAL A 42 -22.16 23.31 2.06
C VAL A 42 -22.57 24.34 1.00
N ASP A 43 -23.87 24.50 0.76
CA ASP A 43 -24.39 25.50 -0.18
C ASP A 43 -24.11 26.94 0.27
N GLU A 44 -24.13 27.24 1.57
CA GLU A 44 -23.73 28.55 2.09
C GLU A 44 -22.23 28.80 1.93
N LEU A 45 -21.40 27.79 2.21
CA LEU A 45 -19.95 27.88 1.98
C LEU A 45 -19.62 28.11 0.49
N LEU A 46 -20.29 27.40 -0.43
CA LEU A 46 -20.10 27.56 -1.88
C LEU A 46 -20.71 28.87 -2.43
N LYS A 47 -21.75 29.42 -1.79
CA LYS A 47 -22.27 30.77 -2.10
C LYS A 47 -21.31 31.87 -1.65
N LEU A 48 -20.69 31.73 -0.48
CA LEU A 48 -19.67 32.64 0.03
C LEU A 48 -18.36 32.59 -0.78
N ASN A 49 -18.12 31.49 -1.50
CA ASN A 49 -16.89 31.26 -2.26
C ASN A 49 -17.20 30.85 -3.72
N PRO A 50 -17.66 31.79 -4.58
CA PRO A 50 -18.09 31.48 -5.94
C PRO A 50 -17.02 30.86 -6.84
N SER A 51 -15.73 31.10 -6.54
CA SER A 51 -14.57 30.55 -7.25
C SER A 51 -14.42 29.04 -7.14
N VAL A 52 -15.05 28.40 -6.15
CA VAL A 52 -14.99 26.94 -5.90
C VAL A 52 -16.35 26.25 -6.03
N LYS A 53 -17.32 26.89 -6.69
CA LYS A 53 -18.72 26.42 -6.80
C LYS A 53 -18.90 25.00 -7.32
N ASP A 54 -17.95 24.50 -8.12
CA ASP A 54 -17.95 23.12 -8.64
C ASP A 54 -17.55 22.05 -7.60
N GLY A 55 -17.33 22.46 -6.34
CA GLY A 55 -16.99 21.57 -5.22
C GLY A 55 -15.53 21.09 -5.21
N LYS A 56 -14.72 21.56 -6.16
CA LYS A 56 -13.27 21.34 -6.18
C LYS A 56 -12.60 22.39 -5.29
N LEU A 57 -12.03 21.94 -4.19
CA LEU A 57 -11.15 22.73 -3.34
C LEU A 57 -9.70 22.31 -3.61
N ALA A 58 -8.83 23.27 -3.91
CA ALA A 58 -7.40 23.06 -3.95
C ALA A 58 -6.80 23.30 -2.57
N ILE A 59 -5.75 22.54 -2.23
CA ILE A 59 -4.98 22.77 -1.00
C ILE A 59 -4.30 24.14 -1.13
N GLY A 60 -4.56 25.02 -0.17
CA GLY A 60 -4.14 26.43 -0.20
C GLY A 60 -5.27 27.43 -0.52
N ASP A 61 -6.44 26.99 -0.99
CA ASP A 61 -7.58 27.86 -1.21
C ASP A 61 -7.98 28.57 0.09
N VAL A 62 -8.11 29.90 0.06
CA VAL A 62 -8.52 30.69 1.22
C VAL A 62 -10.02 30.96 1.13
N LEU A 63 -10.81 30.13 1.81
CA LEU A 63 -12.27 30.27 1.84
C LEU A 63 -12.72 31.28 2.90
N THR A 64 -13.68 32.11 2.53
CA THR A 64 -14.47 32.93 3.45
C THR A 64 -15.39 32.04 4.27
N VAL A 65 -15.27 32.08 5.61
CA VAL A 65 -16.02 31.21 6.54
C VAL A 65 -16.70 31.96 7.69
N LYS A 66 -16.88 33.28 7.57
CA LYS A 66 -17.68 34.08 8.52
C LYS A 66 -18.72 34.92 7.78
N ASN A 67 -19.92 34.95 8.32
CA ASN A 67 -20.97 35.89 7.94
C ASN A 67 -21.24 36.82 9.15
N ASP A 68 -21.02 38.13 9.01
CA ASP A 68 -21.14 39.11 10.11
C ASP A 68 -22.60 39.51 10.41
N LYS A 69 -23.49 38.51 10.47
CA LYS A 69 -24.87 38.63 10.97
C LYS A 69 -25.29 37.40 11.76
N ALA A 70 -25.10 37.46 13.07
CA ALA A 70 -25.93 36.71 13.99
C ALA A 70 -27.29 37.41 14.15
N ALA A 71 -28.34 36.63 14.43
CA ALA A 71 -29.69 37.07 14.78
C ALA A 71 -30.49 37.88 13.72
N SER A 72 -31.13 37.15 12.80
CA SER A 72 -32.59 37.32 12.65
C SER A 72 -33.24 36.05 12.09
N SER A 73 -34.24 35.57 12.81
CA SER A 73 -35.17 34.56 12.36
C SER A 73 -36.01 35.06 11.19
N SER A 74 -36.06 34.30 10.09
CA SER A 74 -37.24 34.28 9.23
C SER A 74 -37.44 32.89 8.62
N LYS A 75 -38.57 32.27 8.97
CA LYS A 75 -39.17 31.21 8.14
C LYS A 75 -39.71 31.90 6.88
N ALA A 76 -39.16 31.59 5.71
CA ALA A 76 -39.86 31.82 4.44
C ALA A 76 -39.35 30.82 3.40
N ASN A 77 -40.24 29.92 3.00
CA ASN A 77 -40.01 28.88 1.99
C ASN A 77 -39.49 29.45 0.67
N VAL A 78 -38.51 28.77 0.06
CA VAL A 78 -38.57 28.53 -1.40
C VAL A 78 -39.07 27.10 -1.56
N ALA A 79 -40.20 26.95 -2.24
CA ALA A 79 -40.94 25.70 -2.25
C ALA A 79 -40.26 24.60 -3.08
N THR A 80 -39.81 23.53 -2.42
CA THR A 80 -40.13 22.20 -2.93
C THR A 80 -41.65 22.01 -2.78
N LYS A 81 -42.38 21.98 -3.89
CA LYS A 81 -43.82 21.68 -3.91
C LYS A 81 -44.04 20.31 -3.24
N PRO A 82 -44.81 20.21 -2.14
CA PRO A 82 -45.02 18.94 -1.47
C PRO A 82 -46.16 18.15 -2.12
N ALA A 83 -45.80 17.06 -2.79
CA ALA A 83 -46.63 15.91 -3.13
C ALA A 83 -45.66 14.82 -3.61
N GLY A 84 -45.71 13.56 -3.20
CA GLY A 84 -46.70 12.82 -2.40
C GLY A 84 -46.66 11.38 -2.93
N ASN A 85 -46.41 10.38 -2.08
CA ASN A 85 -46.06 9.02 -2.52
C ASN A 85 -45.04 8.99 -3.67
N ALA A 86 -43.82 9.48 -3.42
CA ALA A 86 -42.70 9.29 -4.35
C ALA A 86 -42.45 7.79 -4.50
N GLN A 87 -42.97 7.21 -5.58
CA GLN A 87 -42.96 5.76 -5.80
C GLN A 87 -41.50 5.31 -5.89
N LEU A 88 -41.13 4.28 -5.13
CA LEU A 88 -39.76 3.79 -5.07
C LEU A 88 -39.58 2.64 -6.08
N GLY A 89 -38.38 2.54 -6.63
CA GLY A 89 -37.93 1.38 -7.40
C GLY A 89 -36.58 0.92 -6.88
N LYS A 90 -36.11 -0.22 -7.39
CA LYS A 90 -34.79 -0.77 -7.09
C LYS A 90 -33.96 -0.87 -8.35
N ILE A 91 -32.64 -0.70 -8.21
CA ILE A 91 -31.65 -1.05 -9.23
C ILE A 91 -30.75 -2.17 -8.69
N VAL A 92 -30.22 -3.02 -9.57
CA VAL A 92 -29.26 -4.06 -9.20
C VAL A 92 -27.84 -3.55 -9.46
N LEU A 93 -26.97 -3.59 -8.45
CA LEU A 93 -25.63 -3.05 -8.54
C LEU A 93 -24.77 -3.78 -9.57
N GLN A 94 -24.25 -3.00 -10.53
CA GLN A 94 -23.41 -3.44 -11.63
C GLN A 94 -21.91 -3.38 -11.27
N PRO A 95 -21.05 -4.14 -11.97
CA PRO A 95 -19.60 -4.06 -11.77
C PRO A 95 -19.08 -2.62 -11.82
N LYS A 96 -18.26 -2.24 -10.83
CA LYS A 96 -17.66 -0.90 -10.65
C LYS A 96 -18.61 0.25 -10.26
N GLN A 97 -19.89 -0.01 -9.95
CA GLN A 97 -20.74 1.03 -9.34
C GLN A 97 -20.29 1.37 -7.91
N THR A 98 -20.46 2.64 -7.52
CA THR A 98 -20.11 3.17 -6.19
C THR A 98 -21.22 4.11 -5.70
N ILE A 99 -21.30 4.37 -4.40
CA ILE A 99 -22.27 5.33 -3.81
C ILE A 99 -22.17 6.71 -4.50
N TYR A 100 -20.95 7.19 -4.77
CA TYR A 100 -20.70 8.41 -5.52
C TYR A 100 -21.20 8.32 -6.99
N GLY A 101 -20.97 7.19 -7.66
CA GLY A 101 -21.50 6.93 -9.00
C GLY A 101 -23.04 6.96 -9.02
N ILE A 102 -23.70 6.32 -8.07
CA ILE A 102 -25.16 6.24 -7.96
C ILE A 102 -25.77 7.62 -7.70
N THR A 103 -25.24 8.39 -6.74
CA THR A 103 -25.73 9.75 -6.44
C THR A 103 -25.59 10.69 -7.65
N LYS A 104 -24.49 10.59 -8.41
CA LYS A 104 -24.29 11.39 -9.63
C LYS A 104 -25.15 10.92 -10.81
N GLN A 105 -25.26 9.62 -11.06
CA GLN A 105 -26.06 9.06 -12.15
C GLN A 105 -27.55 9.35 -11.95
N TYR A 106 -28.10 9.00 -10.80
CA TYR A 106 -29.54 9.07 -10.51
C TYR A 106 -29.99 10.41 -9.88
N ARG A 107 -29.05 11.36 -9.74
CA ARG A 107 -29.26 12.73 -9.23
C ARG A 107 -29.98 12.78 -7.88
N ILE A 108 -29.59 11.90 -6.96
CA ILE A 108 -30.07 11.86 -5.57
C ILE A 108 -28.95 12.32 -4.62
N SER A 109 -29.32 13.01 -3.54
CA SER A 109 -28.35 13.35 -2.48
C SER A 109 -27.87 12.09 -1.77
N GLU A 110 -26.61 12.05 -1.32
CA GLU A 110 -26.13 10.89 -0.54
C GLU A 110 -26.92 10.72 0.77
N THR A 111 -27.34 11.82 1.38
CA THR A 111 -28.18 11.77 2.58
C THR A 111 -29.54 11.12 2.34
N ASP A 112 -30.17 11.35 1.19
CA ASP A 112 -31.47 10.75 0.89
C ASP A 112 -31.31 9.31 0.35
N LEU A 113 -30.23 9.03 -0.38
CA LEU A 113 -29.86 7.67 -0.77
C LEU A 113 -29.66 6.77 0.46
N ARG A 114 -28.99 7.28 1.50
CA ARG A 114 -28.77 6.57 2.78
C ARG A 114 -30.03 6.47 3.64
N LYS A 115 -30.94 7.46 3.60
CA LYS A 115 -32.28 7.32 4.23
C LYS A 115 -33.12 6.23 3.57
N LEU A 116 -33.04 6.09 2.25
CA LEU A 116 -33.73 5.04 1.50
C LEU A 116 -33.07 3.66 1.65
N ASN A 117 -31.79 3.61 2.02
CA ASN A 117 -31.01 2.38 2.18
C ASN A 117 -30.15 2.46 3.47
N PRO A 118 -30.72 2.23 4.66
CA PRO A 118 -29.99 2.38 5.92
C PRO A 118 -28.77 1.48 6.08
N GLU A 119 -28.71 0.35 5.38
CA GLU A 119 -27.61 -0.63 5.43
C GLU A 119 -26.66 -0.55 4.22
N LEU A 120 -26.72 0.55 3.44
CA LEU A 120 -26.03 0.69 2.16
C LEU A 120 -24.53 0.36 2.20
N ASP A 121 -23.79 0.78 3.23
CA ASP A 121 -22.34 0.53 3.31
C ASP A 121 -21.98 -0.96 3.43
N SER A 122 -22.90 -1.81 3.90
CA SER A 122 -22.75 -3.26 3.99
C SER A 122 -23.23 -4.01 2.73
N HIS A 123 -24.04 -3.34 1.90
CA HIS A 123 -24.74 -3.88 0.73
C HIS A 123 -24.39 -3.14 -0.57
N MET A 124 -23.08 -2.99 -0.81
CA MET A 124 -22.50 -2.41 -2.03
C MET A 124 -21.80 -3.48 -2.90
N LYS A 125 -22.24 -4.74 -2.85
CA LYS A 125 -21.70 -5.83 -3.68
C LYS A 125 -22.43 -5.90 -5.02
N ILE A 126 -21.77 -6.47 -6.02
CA ILE A 126 -22.38 -6.70 -7.34
C ILE A 126 -23.56 -7.66 -7.16
N GLY A 127 -24.74 -7.28 -7.66
CA GLY A 127 -25.99 -8.01 -7.46
C GLY A 127 -26.85 -7.54 -6.28
N ASP A 128 -26.34 -6.71 -5.36
CA ASP A 128 -27.17 -6.13 -4.29
C ASP A 128 -28.18 -5.13 -4.88
N GLU A 129 -29.34 -4.99 -4.24
CA GLU A 129 -30.41 -4.07 -4.66
C GLU A 129 -30.34 -2.73 -3.93
N VAL A 130 -30.34 -1.61 -4.67
CA VAL A 130 -30.38 -0.25 -4.11
C VAL A 130 -31.70 0.43 -4.44
N THR A 131 -32.39 0.91 -3.41
CA THR A 131 -33.68 1.59 -3.49
C THR A 131 -33.48 3.07 -3.86
N LEU A 132 -34.20 3.52 -4.89
CA LEU A 132 -34.13 4.88 -5.44
C LEU A 132 -35.55 5.39 -5.76
N PRO A 133 -35.73 6.72 -5.92
CA PRO A 133 -36.95 7.27 -6.52
C PRO A 133 -37.15 6.71 -7.93
N LEU A 134 -38.34 6.15 -8.20
CA LEU A 134 -38.65 5.48 -9.47
C LEU A 134 -38.53 6.42 -10.68
N GLU A 135 -38.78 7.72 -10.49
CA GLU A 135 -38.58 8.74 -11.52
C GLU A 135 -37.09 8.92 -11.89
N SER A 136 -36.19 8.88 -10.91
CA SER A 136 -34.74 8.92 -11.16
C SER A 136 -34.28 7.70 -11.95
N ILE A 137 -34.79 6.51 -11.62
CA ILE A 137 -34.49 5.28 -12.37
C ILE A 137 -35.00 5.41 -13.81
N LYS A 138 -36.27 5.78 -14.01
CA LYS A 138 -36.88 5.91 -15.35
C LYS A 138 -36.22 6.98 -16.24
N LYS A 139 -35.57 7.98 -15.65
CA LYS A 139 -34.99 9.13 -16.37
C LYS A 139 -33.48 9.05 -16.60
N TYR A 140 -32.76 8.29 -15.76
CA TYR A 140 -31.29 8.25 -15.75
C TYR A 140 -30.68 6.82 -15.66
N GLY A 141 -31.51 5.78 -15.58
CA GLY A 141 -31.08 4.40 -15.71
C GLY A 141 -30.96 4.00 -17.18
N GLU A 142 -29.76 3.64 -17.63
CA GLU A 142 -29.58 3.05 -18.94
C GLU A 142 -30.08 1.59 -18.92
N SER A 143 -31.09 1.30 -19.75
CA SER A 143 -31.47 -0.06 -20.19
C SER A 143 -31.82 -1.10 -19.11
N GLN A 144 -32.61 -0.75 -18.08
CA GLN A 144 -33.26 -1.76 -17.21
C GLN A 144 -34.74 -1.46 -16.95
N GLN A 145 -35.60 -2.48 -17.12
CA GLN A 145 -37.02 -2.42 -16.76
C GLN A 145 -37.21 -2.72 -15.26
N ALA A 146 -38.06 -1.93 -14.58
CA ALA A 146 -38.31 -2.09 -13.16
C ALA A 146 -39.33 -3.20 -12.88
N VAL A 147 -39.02 -4.09 -11.91
CA VAL A 147 -39.95 -5.07 -11.34
C VAL A 147 -40.29 -4.72 -9.89
N ALA A 148 -41.52 -5.00 -9.48
CA ALA A 148 -42.07 -4.63 -8.17
C ALA A 148 -42.02 -5.81 -7.17
N PRO A 149 -41.83 -5.55 -5.86
CA PRO A 149 -41.67 -6.62 -4.88
C PRO A 149 -43.00 -7.21 -4.40
N THR A 150 -43.02 -8.53 -4.21
CA THR A 150 -44.02 -9.23 -3.38
C THR A 150 -43.33 -9.84 -2.16
N VAL A 151 -44.09 -10.02 -1.06
CA VAL A 151 -43.56 -10.27 0.29
C VAL A 151 -44.16 -11.55 0.85
N LYS A 152 -43.36 -12.40 1.52
CA LYS A 152 -43.65 -13.12 2.80
C LYS A 152 -42.46 -14.03 3.22
N PRO A 153 -42.38 -14.51 4.49
CA PRO A 153 -41.11 -14.69 5.23
C PRO A 153 -40.92 -16.13 5.77
N VAL A 154 -40.21 -16.29 6.92
CA VAL A 154 -40.11 -17.50 7.81
C VAL A 154 -38.96 -18.47 7.39
N GLU A 155 -38.09 -19.06 8.25
CA GLU A 155 -37.82 -18.97 9.72
C GLU A 155 -36.35 -19.35 10.08
N LYS A 156 -36.01 -19.30 11.39
CA LYS A 156 -34.82 -19.94 11.98
C LYS A 156 -35.03 -21.45 12.17
N VAL A 157 -34.00 -22.27 11.99
CA VAL A 157 -33.77 -23.51 12.79
C VAL A 157 -32.26 -23.69 13.04
N VAL A 158 -31.92 -24.25 14.20
CA VAL A 158 -30.58 -24.68 14.63
C VAL A 158 -30.49 -26.19 14.50
N GLU A 159 -29.38 -26.76 14.00
CA GLU A 159 -28.69 -27.93 14.58
C GLU A 159 -27.55 -28.48 13.69
N SER A 160 -26.56 -29.10 14.34
CA SER A 160 -25.53 -29.92 13.71
C SER A 160 -26.06 -31.31 13.37
N PRO A 161 -25.48 -31.98 12.35
CA PRO A 161 -25.34 -33.42 12.46
C PRO A 161 -23.94 -33.92 12.08
N THR A 162 -23.36 -34.71 12.98
CA THR A 162 -22.49 -35.83 12.59
C THR A 162 -23.27 -36.78 11.69
N GLY A 163 -22.78 -37.03 10.48
CA GLY A 163 -23.40 -37.96 9.53
C GLY A 163 -22.38 -38.53 8.57
N THR A 164 -22.30 -39.86 8.50
CA THR A 164 -21.45 -40.62 7.55
C THR A 164 -21.77 -40.22 6.11
N VAL A 165 -20.76 -39.77 5.37
CA VAL A 165 -20.92 -39.32 3.98
C VAL A 165 -20.69 -40.49 3.02
N ALA A 166 -21.47 -40.54 1.94
CA ALA A 166 -21.36 -41.57 0.90
C ALA A 166 -19.99 -41.54 0.21
N GLU A 167 -19.58 -42.68 -0.37
CA GLU A 167 -18.23 -42.85 -0.92
C GLU A 167 -17.98 -41.86 -2.08
N GLY A 168 -17.11 -40.87 -1.84
CA GLY A 168 -16.70 -39.87 -2.83
C GLY A 168 -17.26 -38.46 -2.63
N GLU A 169 -18.11 -38.23 -1.64
CA GLU A 169 -18.52 -36.89 -1.19
C GLU A 169 -17.72 -36.41 0.04
N TYR A 170 -17.50 -35.11 0.15
CA TYR A 170 -16.84 -34.46 1.28
C TYR A 170 -17.62 -33.23 1.75
N ILE A 171 -17.84 -33.10 3.06
CA ILE A 171 -18.40 -31.89 3.67
C ILE A 171 -17.24 -30.95 4.04
N ILE A 172 -17.24 -29.75 3.46
CA ILE A 172 -16.22 -28.72 3.66
C ILE A 172 -16.18 -28.33 5.14
N GLN A 173 -15.00 -28.45 5.75
CA GLN A 173 -14.76 -28.09 7.15
C GLN A 173 -14.34 -26.62 7.30
N GLN A 174 -14.48 -26.10 8.51
CA GLN A 174 -14.00 -24.77 8.84
C GLN A 174 -12.46 -24.73 8.74
N LYS A 175 -11.93 -23.79 7.93
CA LYS A 175 -10.50 -23.66 7.55
C LYS A 175 -10.00 -24.62 6.45
N ASP A 176 -10.89 -25.23 5.69
CA ASP A 176 -10.49 -25.85 4.43
C ASP A 176 -10.20 -24.82 3.34
N ASN A 177 -9.39 -25.24 2.38
CA ASN A 177 -9.16 -24.55 1.13
C ASN A 177 -8.91 -25.59 0.03
N TYR A 178 -8.97 -25.17 -1.24
CA TYR A 178 -8.84 -26.09 -2.38
C TYR A 178 -7.59 -26.96 -2.33
N TYR A 179 -6.46 -26.41 -1.86
CA TYR A 179 -5.19 -27.13 -1.72
C TYR A 179 -5.24 -28.22 -0.65
N ARG A 180 -5.87 -27.97 0.50
CA ARG A 180 -6.00 -28.98 1.56
C ARG A 180 -6.90 -30.13 1.12
N ILE A 181 -8.03 -29.83 0.48
CA ILE A 181 -8.98 -30.83 -0.02
C ILE A 181 -8.33 -31.64 -1.16
N SER A 182 -7.75 -30.98 -2.16
CA SER A 182 -7.10 -31.67 -3.28
C SER A 182 -5.95 -32.56 -2.83
N LYS A 183 -5.14 -32.11 -1.87
CA LYS A 183 -4.04 -32.89 -1.28
C LYS A 183 -4.53 -34.06 -0.41
N GLN A 184 -5.63 -33.89 0.31
CA GLN A 184 -6.23 -34.93 1.16
C GLN A 184 -6.81 -36.08 0.35
N PHE A 185 -7.44 -35.79 -0.80
CA PHE A 185 -8.03 -36.80 -1.67
C PHE A 185 -7.14 -37.22 -2.85
N ASN A 186 -5.92 -36.67 -2.94
CA ASN A 186 -4.92 -36.93 -3.98
C ASN A 186 -5.47 -36.74 -5.41
N ILE A 187 -6.19 -35.64 -5.60
CA ILE A 187 -6.68 -35.15 -6.89
C ILE A 187 -6.06 -33.77 -7.19
N SER A 188 -6.02 -33.36 -8.45
CA SER A 188 -5.66 -31.99 -8.83
C SER A 188 -6.77 -30.99 -8.47
N LYS A 189 -6.43 -29.69 -8.47
CA LYS A 189 -7.42 -28.62 -8.24
C LYS A 189 -8.40 -28.53 -9.41
N GLU A 190 -7.89 -28.80 -10.60
CA GLU A 190 -8.58 -28.81 -11.89
C GLU A 190 -9.56 -30.00 -11.95
N GLU A 191 -9.17 -31.19 -11.47
CA GLU A 191 -10.09 -32.32 -11.28
C GLU A 191 -11.17 -32.04 -10.22
N LEU A 192 -10.81 -31.41 -9.10
CA LEU A 192 -11.77 -31.00 -8.07
C LEU A 192 -12.83 -30.02 -8.65
N PHE A 193 -12.45 -29.15 -9.58
CA PHE A 193 -13.37 -28.26 -10.28
C PHE A 193 -14.18 -28.96 -11.37
N ALA A 194 -13.57 -29.88 -12.12
CA ALA A 194 -14.28 -30.70 -13.10
C ALA A 194 -15.35 -31.61 -12.46
N LEU A 195 -15.08 -32.10 -11.24
CA LEU A 195 -16.05 -32.86 -10.42
C LEU A 195 -17.16 -31.97 -9.83
N ASN A 196 -16.95 -30.65 -9.73
CA ASN A 196 -17.89 -29.72 -9.12
C ASN A 196 -18.08 -28.44 -9.98
N PRO A 197 -18.81 -28.51 -11.10
CA PRO A 197 -19.01 -27.36 -11.99
C PRO A 197 -19.56 -26.13 -11.25
N GLY A 198 -18.88 -24.98 -11.43
CA GLY A 198 -19.20 -23.72 -10.75
C GLY A 198 -18.64 -23.58 -9.33
N LEU A 199 -17.90 -24.56 -8.79
CA LEU A 199 -17.26 -24.44 -7.48
C LEU A 199 -16.22 -23.31 -7.43
N GLU A 200 -15.48 -23.09 -8.52
CA GLU A 200 -14.49 -22.01 -8.61
C GLU A 200 -15.12 -20.62 -8.44
N GLU A 201 -16.30 -20.39 -9.01
CA GLU A 201 -17.05 -19.13 -8.88
C GLU A 201 -17.77 -19.00 -7.53
N LYS A 202 -18.28 -20.11 -6.97
CA LYS A 202 -19.07 -20.12 -5.73
C LYS A 202 -18.24 -20.05 -4.45
N GLY A 203 -16.99 -20.52 -4.49
CA GLY A 203 -16.12 -20.63 -3.31
C GLY A 203 -16.45 -21.84 -2.42
N LEU A 204 -15.49 -22.25 -1.58
CA LEU A 204 -15.74 -23.24 -0.53
C LEU A 204 -16.51 -22.59 0.64
N LYS A 205 -17.66 -23.14 0.99
CA LYS A 205 -18.45 -22.72 2.17
C LYS A 205 -18.45 -23.84 3.21
N PRO A 206 -18.03 -23.59 4.47
CA PRO A 206 -18.10 -24.61 5.52
C PRO A 206 -19.51 -25.17 5.69
N GLY A 207 -19.63 -26.50 5.72
CA GLY A 207 -20.90 -27.23 5.77
C GLY A 207 -21.47 -27.63 4.40
N GLU A 208 -20.99 -27.08 3.29
CA GLU A 208 -21.42 -27.47 1.93
C GLU A 208 -20.72 -28.77 1.48
N LYS A 209 -21.42 -29.59 0.68
CA LYS A 209 -20.93 -30.87 0.14
C LYS A 209 -20.33 -30.69 -1.25
N ILE A 210 -19.20 -31.36 -1.50
CA ILE A 210 -18.53 -31.42 -2.81
C ILE A 210 -18.07 -32.84 -3.13
N LEU A 211 -17.97 -33.17 -4.41
CA LEU A 211 -17.44 -34.43 -4.92
C LEU A 211 -15.91 -34.42 -4.95
N VAL A 212 -15.28 -35.47 -4.41
CA VAL A 212 -13.82 -35.62 -4.29
C VAL A 212 -13.29 -36.95 -4.85
N LYS A 213 -14.18 -37.82 -5.36
CA LYS A 213 -13.82 -39.06 -6.06
C LYS A 213 -14.87 -39.36 -7.13
N LYS A 214 -14.44 -39.87 -8.28
CA LYS A 214 -15.36 -40.32 -9.34
C LYS A 214 -15.91 -41.70 -8.97
N LEU A 215 -17.24 -41.85 -8.93
CA LEU A 215 -17.89 -43.15 -8.77
C LEU A 215 -17.81 -43.92 -10.08
N ASN A 216 -17.15 -45.08 -10.06
CA ASN A 216 -17.15 -46.03 -11.18
C ASN A 216 -18.41 -46.90 -11.10
N ALA A 217 -19.27 -46.81 -12.10
CA ALA A 217 -20.40 -47.73 -12.28
C ALA A 217 -20.14 -48.65 -13.48
N GLY A 218 -19.96 -49.95 -13.22
CA GLY A 218 -20.12 -51.04 -14.19
C GLY A 218 -18.92 -51.40 -15.06
N ASN A 219 -18.36 -52.59 -14.81
CA ASN A 219 -17.59 -53.35 -15.81
C ASN A 219 -18.55 -53.96 -16.86
N ASP A 220 -18.06 -54.30 -18.06
CA ASP A 220 -17.89 -55.74 -18.36
C ASP A 220 -16.82 -56.07 -19.44
N SER A 221 -16.08 -57.15 -19.16
CA SER A 221 -15.34 -58.11 -20.00
C SER A 221 -14.79 -57.83 -21.41
N GLY A 222 -13.50 -58.15 -21.59
CA GLY A 222 -13.09 -59.16 -22.58
C GLY A 222 -11.92 -58.86 -23.54
N ALA A 223 -10.77 -59.54 -23.34
CA ALA A 223 -9.74 -59.92 -24.35
C ALA A 223 -9.01 -58.79 -25.15
N ALA A 224 -7.81 -58.91 -25.75
CA ALA A 224 -6.65 -59.83 -25.71
C ALA A 224 -5.40 -59.00 -26.13
N VAL A 225 -4.22 -59.12 -25.49
CA VAL A 225 -3.01 -59.88 -25.92
C VAL A 225 -2.35 -59.46 -27.26
N PHE A 226 -1.18 -58.81 -27.13
CA PHE A 226 0.09 -58.88 -27.89
C PHE A 226 0.25 -58.57 -29.41
N GLU A 227 1.46 -58.05 -29.71
CA GLU A 227 2.30 -58.19 -30.93
C GLU A 227 1.91 -57.42 -32.23
N GLU A 228 2.76 -56.48 -32.70
CA GLU A 228 3.91 -56.65 -33.64
C GLU A 228 3.44 -56.92 -35.09
N THR A 229 3.89 -56.31 -36.19
CA THR A 229 5.19 -55.72 -36.62
C THR A 229 4.98 -54.98 -38.00
N PRO A 230 5.85 -54.99 -39.05
CA PRO A 230 6.88 -53.95 -39.25
C PRO A 230 7.06 -53.41 -40.70
N ASN A 231 7.99 -52.46 -40.87
CA ASN A 231 8.71 -52.16 -42.14
C ASN A 231 7.82 -51.64 -43.32
N SER A 232 8.28 -51.00 -44.40
CA SER A 232 9.58 -50.54 -44.95
C SER A 232 9.24 -49.40 -45.99
N LYS A 233 10.11 -48.72 -46.75
CA LYS A 233 11.56 -48.82 -47.05
C LYS A 233 12.11 -47.45 -47.51
N THR A 234 13.41 -47.38 -47.79
CA THR A 234 14.17 -46.23 -48.32
C THR A 234 14.07 -46.01 -49.85
N LYS A 235 14.32 -44.77 -50.30
CA LYS A 235 15.16 -44.50 -51.49
C LYS A 235 15.88 -43.15 -51.39
N VAL A 236 17.02 -43.04 -52.07
CA VAL A 236 18.02 -41.96 -52.00
C VAL A 236 18.15 -41.28 -53.36
N ASP A 237 18.34 -39.96 -53.40
CA ASP A 237 19.22 -39.29 -54.38
C ASP A 237 19.72 -37.92 -53.85
N SER A 238 20.78 -37.38 -54.46
CA SER A 238 21.55 -36.19 -54.03
C SER A 238 21.38 -35.00 -54.98
N GLY A 239 21.60 -33.75 -54.53
CA GLY A 239 21.74 -32.65 -55.51
C GLY A 239 21.56 -31.18 -55.07
N ASN A 240 22.47 -30.66 -54.24
CA ASN A 240 23.03 -29.29 -54.26
C ASN A 240 22.17 -27.98 -54.08
N GLU A 241 22.81 -27.05 -53.37
CA GLU A 241 22.71 -25.57 -53.39
C GLU A 241 21.57 -24.73 -52.73
N ARG A 242 22.06 -23.80 -51.88
CA ARG A 242 21.60 -22.43 -51.53
C ARG A 242 20.30 -22.16 -50.73
N SER A 243 20.55 -21.78 -49.47
CA SER A 243 20.10 -20.53 -48.84
C SER A 243 18.61 -20.17 -48.79
N SER A 244 17.97 -20.43 -47.64
CA SER A 244 17.42 -19.35 -46.80
C SER A 244 16.86 -19.83 -45.46
N ALA A 245 16.85 -18.91 -44.50
CA ALA A 245 16.29 -18.94 -43.15
C ALA A 245 15.19 -20.00 -42.84
N ASN A 246 15.47 -20.84 -41.85
CA ASN A 246 14.74 -20.83 -40.57
C ASN A 246 15.41 -21.78 -39.56
N THR A 247 15.99 -21.23 -38.49
CA THR A 247 16.42 -22.02 -37.33
C THR A 247 15.65 -21.60 -36.10
N THR A 248 14.54 -22.29 -35.88
CA THR A 248 13.88 -22.37 -34.58
C THR A 248 14.82 -23.06 -33.59
N SER A 249 15.39 -22.32 -32.63
CA SER A 249 16.19 -22.89 -31.54
C SER A 249 16.24 -21.89 -30.37
N THR A 250 16.07 -22.24 -29.09
CA THR A 250 15.60 -23.50 -28.48
C THR A 250 15.22 -23.17 -27.02
N ALA A 251 14.20 -23.81 -26.44
CA ALA A 251 13.76 -23.58 -25.05
C ALA A 251 14.71 -24.17 -23.97
N ALA A 252 16.01 -24.23 -24.26
CA ALA A 252 17.04 -24.80 -23.39
C ALA A 252 17.73 -23.76 -22.49
N ASP A 253 17.61 -22.46 -22.80
CA ASP A 253 18.40 -21.41 -22.14
C ASP A 253 17.69 -20.71 -20.97
N ASP A 254 16.44 -21.06 -20.65
CA ASP A 254 15.65 -20.44 -19.56
C ASP A 254 15.96 -21.01 -18.16
N TYR A 255 16.81 -22.03 -18.07
CA TYR A 255 17.07 -22.76 -16.83
C TYR A 255 18.58 -22.89 -16.54
N VAL A 256 18.93 -22.97 -15.26
CA VAL A 256 20.28 -23.29 -14.77
C VAL A 256 20.19 -24.43 -13.76
N THR A 257 21.19 -25.30 -13.72
CA THR A 257 21.28 -26.38 -12.72
C THR A 257 22.16 -25.96 -11.56
N TYR A 258 21.72 -26.20 -10.32
CA TYR A 258 22.48 -25.92 -9.10
C TYR A 258 22.66 -27.18 -8.26
N THR A 259 23.92 -27.57 -8.00
CA THR A 259 24.24 -28.68 -7.08
C THR A 259 24.27 -28.17 -5.64
N VAL A 260 23.37 -28.70 -4.81
CA VAL A 260 23.20 -28.37 -3.39
C VAL A 260 24.48 -28.67 -2.61
N GLN A 261 25.01 -27.68 -1.90
CA GLN A 261 26.22 -27.80 -1.10
C GLN A 261 25.90 -28.23 0.34
N GLN A 262 26.92 -28.70 1.06
CA GLN A 262 26.78 -28.98 2.50
C GLN A 262 26.49 -27.67 3.25
N GLY A 263 25.36 -27.61 3.97
CA GLY A 263 24.89 -26.42 4.68
C GLY A 263 23.88 -25.56 3.91
N ASP A 264 23.56 -25.88 2.65
CA ASP A 264 22.44 -25.24 1.96
C ASP A 264 21.08 -25.62 2.59
N THR A 265 20.14 -24.68 2.55
CA THR A 265 18.73 -24.86 2.91
C THR A 265 17.85 -24.44 1.74
N VAL A 266 16.59 -24.88 1.70
CA VAL A 266 15.64 -24.45 0.65
C VAL A 266 15.53 -22.92 0.64
N PHE A 267 15.53 -22.30 1.83
CA PHE A 267 15.50 -20.85 2.01
C PHE A 267 16.76 -20.15 1.48
N SER A 268 17.97 -20.67 1.76
CA SER A 268 19.21 -20.06 1.24
C SER A 268 19.29 -20.14 -0.29
N ILE A 269 18.80 -21.22 -0.89
CA ILE A 269 18.75 -21.40 -2.35
C ILE A 269 17.73 -20.44 -2.98
N VAL A 270 16.49 -20.42 -2.48
CA VAL A 270 15.42 -19.51 -2.94
C VAL A 270 15.89 -18.04 -2.90
N ASN A 271 16.50 -17.61 -1.79
CA ASN A 271 17.03 -16.25 -1.64
C ASN A 271 18.23 -15.96 -2.56
N LYS A 272 19.11 -16.95 -2.79
CA LYS A 272 20.28 -16.84 -3.67
C LYS A 272 19.91 -16.69 -5.14
N PHE A 273 18.80 -17.28 -5.57
CA PHE A 273 18.36 -17.27 -6.97
C PHE A 273 17.18 -16.32 -7.26
N GLY A 274 16.55 -15.72 -6.23
CA GLY A 274 15.48 -14.72 -6.38
C GLY A 274 14.14 -15.25 -6.92
N ILE A 275 13.98 -16.57 -6.84
CA ILE A 275 12.78 -17.35 -7.16
C ILE A 275 11.92 -17.54 -5.91
N SER A 276 10.68 -18.04 -6.05
CA SER A 276 9.88 -18.50 -4.92
C SER A 276 10.14 -19.98 -4.55
N ILE A 277 9.73 -20.38 -3.35
CA ILE A 277 9.73 -21.80 -2.93
C ILE A 277 8.83 -22.63 -3.86
N ASP A 278 7.66 -22.11 -4.23
CA ASP A 278 6.70 -22.80 -5.08
C ASP A 278 7.24 -23.02 -6.51
N GLU A 279 7.90 -22.02 -7.10
CA GLU A 279 8.59 -22.16 -8.40
C GLU A 279 9.74 -23.16 -8.32
N LEU A 280 10.51 -23.17 -7.22
CA LEU A 280 11.59 -24.13 -7.03
C LEU A 280 11.05 -25.56 -6.90
N ILE A 281 9.96 -25.77 -6.17
CA ILE A 281 9.31 -27.09 -6.02
C ILE A 281 8.63 -27.53 -7.31
N ALA A 282 7.97 -26.62 -8.05
CA ALA A 282 7.34 -26.95 -9.33
C ALA A 282 8.34 -27.47 -10.38
N LEU A 283 9.60 -27.02 -10.31
CA LEU A 283 10.68 -27.45 -11.19
C LEU A 283 11.48 -28.65 -10.65
N ASN A 284 11.34 -28.94 -9.35
CA ASN A 284 12.04 -30.00 -8.62
C ASN A 284 11.06 -30.70 -7.65
N PRO A 285 10.05 -31.44 -8.17
CA PRO A 285 8.98 -31.99 -7.33
C PRO A 285 9.46 -32.89 -6.21
N GLU A 286 10.64 -33.49 -6.37
CA GLU A 286 11.30 -34.35 -5.40
C GLU A 286 11.85 -33.61 -4.16
N LEU A 287 11.94 -32.27 -4.16
CA LEU A 287 12.15 -31.45 -2.96
C LEU A 287 11.10 -31.67 -1.87
N SER A 288 9.91 -32.17 -2.24
CA SER A 288 8.88 -32.63 -1.29
C SER A 288 9.37 -33.72 -0.32
N ARG A 289 10.49 -34.39 -0.62
CA ARG A 289 11.15 -35.39 0.23
C ARG A 289 12.34 -34.84 1.04
N GLY A 290 12.50 -33.52 1.07
CA GLY A 290 13.59 -32.81 1.75
C GLY A 290 14.83 -32.61 0.89
N LEU A 291 15.53 -31.50 1.16
CA LEU A 291 16.77 -31.11 0.49
C LEU A 291 17.95 -31.98 0.96
N LYS A 292 18.81 -32.43 0.03
CA LYS A 292 20.01 -33.23 0.33
C LYS A 292 21.24 -32.64 -0.35
N ALA A 293 22.40 -32.67 0.32
CA ALA A 293 23.67 -32.30 -0.31
C ALA A 293 23.95 -33.20 -1.53
N GLY A 294 24.51 -32.62 -2.60
CA GLY A 294 24.73 -33.29 -3.89
C GLY A 294 23.51 -33.39 -4.80
N MET A 295 22.30 -33.01 -4.34
CA MET A 295 21.10 -32.92 -5.17
C MET A 295 21.28 -31.82 -6.24
N VAL A 296 20.85 -32.08 -7.48
CA VAL A 296 20.94 -31.12 -8.59
C VAL A 296 19.56 -30.52 -8.86
N LEU A 297 19.40 -29.23 -8.60
CA LEU A 297 18.14 -28.50 -8.76
C LEU A 297 18.09 -27.79 -10.11
N LYS A 298 17.02 -27.99 -10.87
CA LYS A 298 16.64 -27.18 -12.03
C LYS A 298 16.02 -25.87 -11.55
N ILE A 299 16.70 -24.77 -11.75
CA ILE A 299 16.28 -23.43 -11.35
C ILE A 299 15.93 -22.64 -12.60
N LYS A 300 14.73 -22.07 -12.65
CA LYS A 300 14.39 -21.10 -13.70
C LYS A 300 15.30 -19.89 -13.53
N LYS A 301 16.02 -19.53 -14.59
CA LYS A 301 16.73 -18.25 -14.60
C LYS A 301 15.66 -17.18 -14.41
N LEU A 302 15.88 -16.25 -13.48
CA LEU A 302 15.20 -14.96 -13.60
C LEU A 302 15.48 -14.48 -15.02
N ASP A 303 14.41 -14.10 -15.72
CA ASP A 303 14.47 -13.26 -16.92
C ASP A 303 15.61 -12.25 -16.69
N PRO A 304 16.59 -12.08 -17.59
CA PRO A 304 17.62 -11.07 -17.43
C PRO A 304 16.94 -9.70 -17.52
N ALA A 305 16.44 -9.28 -16.36
CA ALA A 305 15.65 -8.10 -16.16
C ALA A 305 16.61 -6.93 -16.32
N TYR A 306 16.57 -6.39 -17.54
CA TYR A 306 17.60 -5.59 -18.16
C TYR A 306 18.85 -6.38 -18.63
N VAL A 307 19.21 -6.19 -19.91
CA VAL A 307 20.51 -6.56 -20.50
C VAL A 307 21.11 -5.28 -21.04
N LYS A 308 22.35 -5.00 -20.63
CA LYS A 308 22.97 -3.71 -20.89
C LYS A 308 23.16 -3.41 -22.38
N LYS A 309 22.47 -2.38 -22.89
CA LYS A 309 22.50 -2.02 -24.32
C LYS A 309 23.70 -1.17 -24.73
N ASN A 310 24.21 -0.27 -23.87
CA ASN A 310 25.22 0.73 -24.26
C ASN A 310 26.47 0.75 -23.36
N GLY A 311 27.54 0.10 -23.84
CA GLY A 311 28.92 0.33 -23.39
C GLY A 311 29.20 0.19 -21.89
N ASP A 312 30.19 0.95 -21.40
CA ASP A 312 30.61 0.91 -19.99
C ASP A 312 29.80 1.83 -19.06
N ALA A 313 29.21 2.92 -19.56
CA ALA A 313 28.46 3.87 -18.75
C ALA A 313 27.08 3.32 -18.35
N LEU A 314 26.57 3.69 -17.19
CA LEU A 314 25.20 3.41 -16.76
C LEU A 314 24.33 4.65 -17.04
N SER A 315 23.30 4.51 -17.88
CA SER A 315 22.38 5.61 -18.20
C SER A 315 21.20 5.66 -17.24
N VAL A 316 21.14 6.70 -16.42
CA VAL A 316 20.13 6.89 -15.36
C VAL A 316 19.28 8.11 -15.66
N VAL A 317 17.97 7.92 -15.74
CA VAL A 317 17.00 9.02 -15.80
C VAL A 317 16.46 9.29 -14.40
N MET A 318 16.53 10.55 -13.94
CA MET A 318 15.90 10.99 -12.70
C MET A 318 14.72 11.91 -13.01
N MET A 319 13.50 11.45 -12.69
CA MET A 319 12.25 12.18 -12.91
C MET A 319 11.82 12.90 -11.64
N LEU A 320 11.94 14.24 -11.62
CA LEU A 320 11.77 15.05 -10.43
C LEU A 320 10.72 16.16 -10.66
N PRO A 321 9.74 16.36 -9.76
CA PRO A 321 8.66 17.33 -9.96
C PRO A 321 9.08 18.75 -9.58
N PHE A 322 9.85 19.40 -10.45
CA PHE A 322 10.24 20.80 -10.23
C PHE A 322 9.11 21.78 -10.59
N GLY A 323 8.27 21.43 -11.57
CA GLY A 323 7.12 22.24 -11.97
C GLY A 323 7.51 23.55 -12.66
N TYR A 324 8.66 23.60 -13.33
CA TYR A 324 9.08 24.82 -14.04
C TYR A 324 8.18 25.09 -15.25
N SER A 325 7.78 24.03 -15.96
CA SER A 325 6.89 24.12 -17.12
C SER A 325 5.44 24.49 -16.79
N THR A 326 5.00 24.25 -15.54
CA THR A 326 3.62 24.50 -15.09
C THR A 326 3.49 25.71 -14.16
N GLY A 327 4.62 26.30 -13.74
CA GLY A 327 4.65 27.35 -12.71
C GLY A 327 4.45 26.84 -11.27
N GLU A 328 4.17 25.55 -11.08
CA GLU A 328 3.85 24.97 -9.77
C GLU A 328 5.10 24.87 -8.88
N THR A 329 4.95 25.24 -7.61
CA THR A 329 6.07 25.34 -6.65
C THR A 329 6.00 24.35 -5.50
N GLN A 330 4.84 23.73 -5.25
CA GLN A 330 4.55 22.91 -4.06
C GLN A 330 5.60 21.82 -3.79
N TYR A 331 6.06 21.15 -4.84
CA TYR A 331 7.02 20.05 -4.75
C TYR A 331 8.46 20.44 -5.11
N ARG A 332 8.69 21.70 -5.53
CA ARG A 332 9.99 22.15 -6.05
C ARG A 332 11.09 22.06 -5.01
N THR A 333 10.83 22.45 -3.76
CA THR A 333 11.80 22.33 -2.65
C THR A 333 12.14 20.87 -2.37
N MET A 334 11.15 19.98 -2.36
CA MET A 334 11.34 18.53 -2.19
C MET A 334 12.20 17.95 -3.32
N ALA A 335 11.91 18.31 -4.57
CA ALA A 335 12.67 17.88 -5.74
C ALA A 335 14.11 18.42 -5.75
N LEU A 336 14.32 19.68 -5.36
CA LEU A 336 15.63 20.30 -5.25
C LEU A 336 16.48 19.67 -4.13
N ASP A 337 15.91 19.47 -2.95
CA ASP A 337 16.62 18.80 -1.85
C ASP A 337 16.92 17.33 -2.21
N PHE A 338 15.99 16.60 -2.82
CA PHE A 338 16.28 15.25 -3.34
C PHE A 338 17.43 15.28 -4.35
N LEU A 339 17.46 16.26 -5.26
CA LEU A 339 18.53 16.41 -6.24
C LEU A 339 19.89 16.74 -5.59
N THR A 340 19.97 17.53 -4.52
CA THR A 340 21.27 17.80 -3.85
C THR A 340 21.83 16.55 -3.18
N GLY A 341 20.96 15.73 -2.58
CA GLY A 341 21.31 14.40 -2.08
C GLY A 341 21.79 13.45 -3.18
N ALA A 342 20.97 13.30 -4.21
CA ALA A 342 21.26 12.46 -5.38
C ALA A 342 22.58 12.85 -6.06
N LYS A 343 22.84 14.15 -6.24
CA LYS A 343 24.08 14.66 -6.83
C LYS A 343 25.32 14.27 -6.01
N LEU A 344 25.22 14.26 -4.68
CA LEU A 344 26.31 13.81 -3.82
C LEU A 344 26.57 12.29 -3.96
N ALA A 345 25.51 11.48 -4.08
CA ALA A 345 25.63 10.05 -4.34
C ALA A 345 26.25 9.75 -5.72
N ILE A 346 25.80 10.45 -6.77
CA ILE A 346 26.34 10.34 -8.14
C ILE A 346 27.83 10.67 -8.16
N GLU A 347 28.23 11.82 -7.61
CA GLU A 347 29.65 12.24 -7.57
C GLU A 347 30.53 11.31 -6.73
N ARG A 348 29.98 10.69 -5.68
CA ARG A 348 30.69 9.68 -4.90
C ARG A 348 30.93 8.41 -5.72
N ASN A 349 29.91 7.87 -6.38
CA ASN A 349 30.04 6.67 -7.18
C ASN A 349 30.90 6.89 -8.45
N ALA A 350 30.83 8.08 -9.05
CA ALA A 350 31.73 8.49 -10.13
C ALA A 350 33.20 8.54 -9.68
N ARG A 351 33.50 9.11 -8.50
CA ARG A 351 34.86 9.08 -7.90
C ARG A 351 35.34 7.66 -7.58
N ASN A 352 34.43 6.73 -7.29
CA ASN A 352 34.72 5.31 -7.10
C ASN A 352 34.85 4.52 -8.42
N GLY A 353 34.89 5.21 -9.58
CA GLY A 353 35.15 4.61 -10.90
C GLY A 353 33.91 4.13 -11.66
N GLN A 354 32.70 4.40 -11.19
CA GLN A 354 31.47 4.10 -11.92
C GLN A 354 31.27 5.15 -13.03
N LYS A 355 31.22 4.71 -14.30
CA LYS A 355 30.88 5.59 -15.42
C LYS A 355 29.37 5.79 -15.42
N LEU A 356 28.91 7.04 -15.30
CA LEU A 356 27.50 7.40 -15.18
C LEU A 356 27.13 8.43 -16.26
N ASP A 357 26.01 8.20 -16.95
CA ASP A 357 25.31 9.18 -17.76
C ASP A 357 23.98 9.48 -17.06
N VAL A 358 23.78 10.69 -16.55
CA VAL A 358 22.61 11.00 -15.70
C VAL A 358 21.79 12.14 -16.30
N LYS A 359 20.58 11.81 -16.75
CA LYS A 359 19.62 12.76 -17.29
C LYS A 359 18.60 13.16 -16.24
N ILE A 360 18.50 14.46 -15.96
CA ILE A 360 17.43 15.01 -15.11
C ILE A 360 16.25 15.41 -16.00
N VAL A 361 15.05 14.99 -15.62
CA VAL A 361 13.79 15.34 -16.29
C VAL A 361 12.87 16.03 -15.29
N ASP A 362 12.43 17.26 -15.61
CA ASP A 362 11.31 17.88 -14.88
C ASP A 362 10.03 17.11 -15.22
N SER A 363 9.51 16.37 -14.26
CA SER A 363 8.29 15.60 -14.42
C SER A 363 7.04 16.49 -14.40
N GLY A 364 7.15 17.76 -14.00
CA GLY A 364 6.01 18.64 -13.82
C GLY A 364 4.99 18.08 -12.83
N ASN A 365 3.71 18.24 -13.16
CA ASN A 365 2.55 17.75 -12.39
C ASN A 365 1.74 16.72 -13.19
N GLU A 366 0.74 16.10 -12.57
CA GLU A 366 -0.07 15.02 -13.16
C GLU A 366 -0.65 15.35 -14.55
N ALA A 367 -1.09 16.60 -14.78
CA ALA A 367 -1.65 17.03 -16.06
C ALA A 367 -0.60 17.20 -17.18
N SER A 368 0.65 17.50 -16.82
CA SER A 368 1.76 17.73 -17.76
C SER A 368 2.71 16.53 -17.86
N PHE A 369 2.61 15.56 -16.95
CA PHE A 369 3.56 14.47 -16.77
C PHE A 369 3.87 13.69 -18.05
N ARG A 370 2.83 13.35 -18.83
CA ARG A 370 2.99 12.58 -20.08
C ARG A 370 3.91 13.25 -21.10
N ASN A 371 4.00 14.58 -21.10
CA ASN A 371 4.92 15.32 -21.98
C ASN A 371 6.39 15.06 -21.59
N SER A 372 6.68 14.84 -20.31
CA SER A 372 8.04 14.55 -19.82
C SER A 372 8.57 13.19 -20.29
N LEU A 373 7.69 12.23 -20.58
CA LEU A 373 8.06 10.91 -21.11
C LEU A 373 8.81 10.99 -22.45
N THR A 374 8.50 12.00 -23.28
CA THR A 374 9.20 12.25 -24.56
C THR A 374 10.68 12.58 -24.39
N GLN A 375 11.11 12.96 -23.18
CA GLN A 375 12.52 13.22 -22.86
C GLN A 375 13.28 11.94 -22.51
N ILE A 376 12.61 10.81 -22.33
CA ILE A 376 13.22 9.51 -22.03
C ILE A 376 13.48 8.80 -23.37
N ASN A 377 14.63 8.15 -23.50
CA ASN A 377 14.89 7.20 -24.59
C ASN A 377 14.92 5.78 -23.99
N PRO A 378 13.82 5.01 -24.05
CA PRO A 378 13.74 3.68 -23.45
C PRO A 378 14.81 2.70 -23.96
N ASP A 379 15.31 2.87 -25.19
CA ASP A 379 16.33 1.99 -25.75
C ASP A 379 17.76 2.36 -25.33
N ASN A 380 17.93 3.49 -24.66
CA ASN A 380 19.16 3.93 -24.00
C ASN A 380 18.85 4.50 -22.60
N THR A 381 18.12 3.76 -21.78
CA THR A 381 17.91 4.06 -20.36
C THR A 381 18.00 2.76 -19.59
N ASP A 382 18.84 2.74 -18.56
CA ASP A 382 19.20 1.52 -17.81
C ASP A 382 18.47 1.49 -16.47
N LEU A 383 18.19 2.67 -15.90
CA LEU A 383 17.54 2.85 -14.61
C LEU A 383 16.72 4.14 -14.62
N ILE A 384 15.49 4.11 -14.10
CA ILE A 384 14.68 5.31 -13.85
C ILE A 384 14.48 5.47 -12.35
N ILE A 385 14.86 6.62 -11.79
CA ILE A 385 14.63 6.99 -10.40
C ILE A 385 13.58 8.10 -10.34
N GLY A 386 12.53 7.89 -9.55
CA GLY A 386 11.27 8.62 -9.70
C GLY A 386 10.34 7.95 -10.73
N PRO A 387 9.20 8.56 -11.03
CA PRO A 387 8.70 9.82 -10.47
C PRO A 387 8.19 9.67 -9.03
N PHE A 388 7.85 10.79 -8.38
CA PHE A 388 7.47 10.80 -6.96
C PHE A 388 6.00 10.41 -6.71
N PHE A 389 5.12 10.54 -7.71
CA PHE A 389 3.67 10.34 -7.57
C PHE A 389 3.18 9.04 -8.18
N LYS A 390 2.19 8.42 -7.53
CA LYS A 390 1.63 7.11 -7.87
C LYS A 390 1.18 7.00 -9.34
N SER A 391 0.36 7.92 -9.82
CA SER A 391 -0.15 7.96 -11.19
C SER A 391 0.99 8.11 -12.21
N ASN A 392 1.92 9.02 -11.95
CA ASN A 392 3.12 9.21 -12.76
C ASN A 392 3.98 7.92 -12.82
N VAL A 393 4.10 7.15 -11.72
CA VAL A 393 4.83 5.88 -11.71
C VAL A 393 4.18 4.87 -12.65
N VAL A 394 2.85 4.74 -12.63
CA VAL A 394 2.09 3.88 -13.57
C VAL A 394 2.34 4.30 -15.02
N ASP A 395 2.31 5.61 -15.31
CA ASP A 395 2.56 6.13 -16.66
C ASP A 395 3.96 5.79 -17.21
N VAL A 396 5.00 5.77 -16.36
CA VAL A 396 6.35 5.33 -16.79
C VAL A 396 6.42 3.82 -16.97
N LEU A 397 5.77 3.05 -16.10
CA LEU A 397 5.69 1.59 -16.21
C LEU A 397 5.02 1.15 -17.52
N ASP A 398 3.93 1.82 -17.91
CA ASP A 398 3.27 1.58 -19.19
C ASP A 398 4.13 2.04 -20.38
N PHE A 399 4.79 3.20 -20.29
CA PHE A 399 5.66 3.72 -21.36
C PHE A 399 6.90 2.86 -21.63
N THR A 400 7.45 2.21 -20.60
CA THR A 400 8.69 1.40 -20.68
C THR A 400 8.45 -0.11 -20.63
N LYS A 401 7.19 -0.53 -20.70
CA LYS A 401 6.73 -1.91 -20.51
C LYS A 401 7.47 -2.96 -21.34
N ASN A 402 7.87 -2.61 -22.56
CA ASN A 402 8.55 -3.52 -23.48
C ASN A 402 10.05 -3.68 -23.15
N GLN A 403 10.68 -2.63 -22.62
CA GLN A 403 12.10 -2.62 -22.27
C GLN A 403 12.38 -3.18 -20.86
N LYS A 404 11.35 -3.34 -20.02
CA LYS A 404 11.44 -3.85 -18.63
C LYS A 404 12.45 -3.07 -17.76
N ILE A 405 12.59 -1.77 -18.00
CA ILE A 405 13.55 -0.91 -17.30
C ILE A 405 13.24 -0.90 -15.80
N PRO A 406 14.22 -1.08 -14.90
CA PRO A 406 14.06 -0.86 -13.47
C PRO A 406 13.57 0.56 -13.18
N ILE A 407 12.42 0.67 -12.50
CA ILE A 407 11.85 1.94 -12.05
C ILE A 407 11.85 1.96 -10.52
N VAL A 408 12.32 3.07 -9.94
CA VAL A 408 12.46 3.23 -8.49
C VAL A 408 11.51 4.33 -8.03
N ALA A 409 10.42 3.94 -7.37
CA ALA A 409 9.45 4.85 -6.77
C ALA A 409 9.94 5.28 -5.36
N PRO A 410 10.39 6.53 -5.15
CA PRO A 410 11.03 6.92 -3.89
C PRO A 410 10.01 7.15 -2.75
N PHE A 411 8.78 7.51 -3.10
CA PHE A 411 7.71 7.89 -2.15
C PHE A 411 6.35 7.23 -2.41
N ALA A 412 6.14 6.65 -3.60
CA ALA A 412 4.85 6.07 -3.98
C ALA A 412 4.78 4.59 -3.59
N ASN A 413 4.01 4.28 -2.54
CA ASN A 413 3.65 2.92 -2.14
C ASN A 413 2.12 2.77 -2.15
N SER A 414 1.59 1.80 -2.88
CA SER A 414 0.16 1.44 -2.86
C SER A 414 -0.09 0.06 -3.48
N PRO A 415 -1.17 -0.66 -3.13
CA PRO A 415 -1.40 -2.04 -3.58
C PRO A 415 -1.46 -2.25 -5.11
N GLU A 416 -1.90 -1.24 -5.87
CA GLU A 416 -1.94 -1.29 -7.35
C GLU A 416 -0.53 -1.38 -7.96
N LEU A 417 0.47 -0.80 -7.30
CA LEU A 417 1.88 -0.81 -7.74
C LEU A 417 2.56 -2.17 -7.51
N TYR A 418 1.99 -3.05 -6.67
CA TYR A 418 2.58 -4.37 -6.37
C TYR A 418 2.50 -5.36 -7.55
N ASN A 419 1.87 -4.97 -8.66
CA ASN A 419 1.69 -5.81 -9.84
C ASN A 419 2.84 -5.76 -10.85
N TYR A 420 3.83 -4.88 -10.66
CA TYR A 420 4.85 -4.59 -11.68
C TYR A 420 6.21 -5.17 -11.30
N SER A 421 6.66 -6.19 -12.04
CA SER A 421 7.91 -6.92 -11.75
C SER A 421 9.20 -6.11 -11.90
N ASN A 422 9.16 -5.00 -12.64
CA ASN A 422 10.29 -4.08 -12.84
C ASN A 422 10.25 -2.84 -11.92
N LEU A 423 9.32 -2.80 -10.94
CA LEU A 423 9.21 -1.70 -9.98
C LEU A 423 9.93 -2.02 -8.66
N ILE A 424 10.60 -1.00 -8.12
CA ILE A 424 11.24 -0.97 -6.81
C ILE A 424 10.56 0.16 -6.00
N ILE A 425 9.92 -0.18 -4.89
CA ILE A 425 9.22 0.75 -4.00
C ILE A 425 10.08 0.96 -2.74
N VAL A 426 10.54 2.19 -2.53
CA VAL A 426 11.44 2.58 -1.43
C VAL A 426 10.71 2.80 -0.11
N GLU A 427 9.53 3.41 -0.14
CA GLU A 427 8.79 3.76 1.08
C GLU A 427 8.14 2.48 1.66
N THR A 428 8.37 2.20 2.94
CA THR A 428 7.78 1.05 3.64
C THR A 428 6.27 1.25 3.84
N ASN A 429 5.49 0.16 3.82
CA ASN A 429 4.04 0.20 4.06
C ASN A 429 3.74 0.19 5.58
N ASP A 430 2.79 1.00 6.03
CA ASP A 430 2.29 1.02 7.42
C ASP A 430 1.88 -0.35 7.95
N GLN A 431 1.37 -1.25 7.10
CA GLN A 431 1.06 -2.63 7.49
C GLN A 431 2.29 -3.37 8.01
N THR A 432 3.46 -3.14 7.42
CA THR A 432 4.74 -3.71 7.90
C THR A 432 5.10 -3.21 9.30
N TYR A 433 4.81 -1.94 9.61
CA TYR A 433 4.99 -1.39 10.96
C TYR A 433 3.95 -1.95 11.93
N ALA A 434 2.68 -2.04 11.51
CA ALA A 434 1.58 -2.54 12.32
C ALA A 434 1.77 -4.01 12.71
N ASP A 435 2.12 -4.87 11.74
CA ASP A 435 2.49 -6.28 11.99
C ASP A 435 3.62 -6.38 13.02
N LYS A 436 4.63 -5.52 12.92
CA LYS A 436 5.73 -5.53 13.89
C LYS A 436 5.30 -5.08 15.29
N ILE A 437 4.48 -4.03 15.40
CA ILE A 437 3.93 -3.63 16.71
C ILE A 437 3.07 -4.74 17.33
N VAL A 438 2.31 -5.46 16.51
CA VAL A 438 1.53 -6.64 16.95
C VAL A 438 2.45 -7.73 17.52
N GLU A 439 3.61 -8.01 16.90
CA GLU A 439 4.62 -8.93 17.46
C GLU A 439 5.23 -8.44 18.79
N GLU A 440 5.67 -7.17 18.85
CA GLU A 440 6.35 -6.63 20.04
C GLU A 440 5.41 -6.56 21.25
N VAL A 441 4.12 -6.23 21.04
CA VAL A 441 3.08 -6.29 22.07
C VAL A 441 2.88 -7.73 22.54
N LYS A 442 2.77 -8.69 21.61
CA LYS A 442 2.60 -10.12 21.94
C LYS A 442 3.74 -10.65 22.82
N ALA A 443 4.98 -10.23 22.54
CA ALA A 443 6.16 -10.68 23.28
C ALA A 443 6.18 -10.24 24.76
N THR A 444 5.34 -9.27 25.16
CA THR A 444 5.29 -8.74 26.53
C THR A 444 3.90 -8.78 27.17
N TYR A 445 2.89 -9.32 26.46
CA TYR A 445 1.51 -9.36 26.93
C TYR A 445 1.35 -10.29 28.13
N SER A 446 0.73 -9.79 29.20
CA SER A 446 0.37 -10.56 30.39
C SER A 446 -0.99 -10.07 30.94
N ASP A 447 -2.02 -10.22 30.10
CA ASP A 447 -3.43 -9.95 30.40
C ASP A 447 -3.79 -8.48 30.78
N GLN A 448 -2.90 -7.52 30.51
CA GLN A 448 -3.23 -6.09 30.65
C GLN A 448 -4.34 -5.66 29.68
N LYS A 449 -5.04 -4.58 30.03
CA LYS A 449 -5.84 -3.80 29.08
C LYS A 449 -4.94 -3.09 28.08
N ILE A 450 -5.34 -3.11 26.81
CA ILE A 450 -4.64 -2.49 25.68
C ILE A 450 -5.44 -1.28 25.19
N TYR A 451 -4.78 -0.14 25.11
CA TYR A 451 -5.29 1.07 24.46
C TYR A 451 -4.55 1.28 23.13
N ILE A 452 -5.29 1.59 22.05
CA ILE A 452 -4.73 2.00 20.76
C ILE A 452 -5.17 3.43 20.48
N VAL A 453 -4.23 4.37 20.49
CA VAL A 453 -4.45 5.78 20.15
C VAL A 453 -4.39 5.90 18.63
N ALA A 454 -5.56 6.16 18.03
CA ALA A 454 -5.76 6.20 16.59
C ALA A 454 -5.76 7.63 16.04
N ASP A 455 -5.48 7.73 14.75
CA ASP A 455 -5.78 8.92 13.96
C ASP A 455 -7.29 9.02 13.64
N ALA A 456 -7.68 10.02 12.85
CA ALA A 456 -9.08 10.21 12.46
C ALA A 456 -9.64 9.08 11.58
N LYS A 457 -8.81 8.39 10.80
CA LYS A 457 -9.21 7.30 9.88
C LYS A 457 -9.31 5.95 10.58
N LYS A 458 -8.47 5.72 11.60
CA LYS A 458 -8.34 4.47 12.36
C LYS A 458 -7.90 3.26 11.56
N GLU A 459 -7.43 3.43 10.33
CA GLU A 459 -7.01 2.33 9.43
C GLU A 459 -5.95 1.46 10.12
N ASN A 460 -4.85 2.07 10.57
CA ASN A 460 -3.76 1.39 11.28
C ASN A 460 -4.19 0.85 12.65
N ALA A 461 -5.03 1.58 13.39
CA ALA A 461 -5.51 1.14 14.70
C ALA A 461 -6.44 -0.08 14.64
N ASN A 462 -7.33 -0.13 13.64
CA ASN A 462 -8.20 -1.28 13.38
C ASN A 462 -7.38 -2.49 12.93
N TYR A 463 -6.35 -2.29 12.10
CA TYR A 463 -5.44 -3.35 11.67
C TYR A 463 -4.66 -3.95 12.85
N ILE A 464 -4.05 -3.12 13.70
CA ILE A 464 -3.37 -3.58 14.93
C ILE A 464 -4.34 -4.34 15.84
N LYS A 465 -5.55 -3.80 16.06
CA LYS A 465 -6.57 -4.47 16.88
C LYS A 465 -6.88 -5.88 16.37
N ALA A 466 -7.18 -6.03 15.08
CA ALA A 466 -7.47 -7.31 14.46
C ALA A 466 -6.27 -8.28 14.52
N GLY A 467 -5.04 -7.76 14.37
CA GLY A 467 -3.81 -8.54 14.54
C GLY A 467 -3.64 -9.08 15.97
N LEU A 468 -3.90 -8.25 16.98
CA LEU A 468 -3.82 -8.64 18.39
C LEU A 468 -4.94 -9.62 18.79
N GLU A 469 -6.19 -9.37 18.40
CA GLU A 469 -7.33 -10.27 18.65
C GLU A 469 -7.14 -11.67 18.05
N LYS A 470 -6.35 -11.78 16.97
CA LYS A 470 -6.03 -13.06 16.31
C LYS A 470 -4.97 -13.88 17.06
N ILE A 471 -4.08 -13.25 17.85
CA ILE A 471 -2.89 -13.91 18.43
C ILE A 471 -2.84 -13.92 19.96
N LEU A 472 -3.61 -13.05 20.62
CA LEU A 472 -3.74 -13.00 22.07
C LEU A 472 -4.98 -13.77 22.53
N LYS A 473 -4.95 -14.30 23.74
CA LYS A 473 -6.09 -15.02 24.33
C LYS A 473 -6.99 -14.02 25.06
N ASN A 474 -8.20 -13.78 24.54
CA ASN A 474 -9.22 -12.91 25.13
C ASN A 474 -8.75 -11.46 25.48
N PRO A 475 -8.06 -10.75 24.58
CA PRO A 475 -7.48 -9.44 24.92
C PRO A 475 -8.54 -8.35 25.11
N ASN A 476 -8.37 -7.51 26.12
CA ASN A 476 -9.19 -6.32 26.36
C ASN A 476 -8.62 -5.12 25.58
N ILE A 477 -9.13 -4.85 24.36
CA ILE A 477 -8.59 -3.82 23.45
C ILE A 477 -9.57 -2.68 23.19
N THR A 478 -9.18 -1.46 23.57
CA THR A 478 -9.93 -0.21 23.35
C THR A 478 -9.22 0.69 22.34
N ILE A 479 -9.89 1.10 21.26
CA ILE A 479 -9.39 2.14 20.35
C ILE A 479 -9.91 3.50 20.82
N VAL A 480 -9.00 4.46 21.00
CA VAL A 480 -9.30 5.83 21.45
C VAL A 480 -8.86 6.88 20.43
N ASN A 481 -9.48 8.05 20.46
CA ASN A 481 -9.17 9.15 19.52
C ASN A 481 -8.11 10.12 20.07
N SER A 482 -7.81 10.03 21.38
CA SER A 482 -6.88 10.92 22.07
C SER A 482 -6.03 10.12 23.06
N ALA A 483 -4.78 10.53 23.23
CA ALA A 483 -3.94 10.03 24.30
C ALA A 483 -4.56 10.28 25.69
N ALA A 484 -5.33 11.35 25.87
CA ALA A 484 -5.98 11.68 27.15
C ALA A 484 -6.97 10.59 27.62
N ASP A 485 -7.53 9.82 26.68
CA ASP A 485 -8.51 8.74 26.96
C ASP A 485 -7.83 7.45 27.47
N VAL A 486 -6.50 7.35 27.37
CA VAL A 486 -5.72 6.23 27.93
C VAL A 486 -5.69 6.39 29.45
N GLN A 487 -6.12 5.38 30.19
CA GLN A 487 -6.22 5.39 31.65
C GLN A 487 -5.66 4.08 32.20
N LEU A 488 -5.18 4.10 33.44
CA LEU A 488 -4.85 2.88 34.18
C LEU A 488 -6.11 2.04 34.38
N ASP A 489 -5.96 0.72 34.44
CA ASP A 489 -7.07 -0.16 34.77
C ASP A 489 -7.25 -0.23 36.29
N GLN A 490 -8.37 -0.77 36.78
CA GLN A 490 -8.60 -0.95 38.22
C GLN A 490 -8.77 -2.43 38.57
N ASN A 491 -8.00 -2.89 39.56
CA ASN A 491 -8.17 -4.23 40.10
C ASN A 491 -9.49 -4.30 40.89
N MET A 492 -10.46 -5.03 40.37
CA MET A 492 -11.80 -5.18 40.95
C MET A 492 -11.83 -5.78 42.37
N MET A 493 -10.75 -6.43 42.82
CA MET A 493 -10.65 -7.01 44.17
C MET A 493 -9.98 -6.06 45.17
N THR A 494 -8.99 -5.28 44.75
CA THR A 494 -8.18 -4.42 45.65
C THR A 494 -8.47 -2.93 45.52
N GLY A 495 -9.17 -2.50 44.46
CA GLY A 495 -9.38 -1.10 44.09
C GLY A 495 -8.11 -0.39 43.60
N GLN A 496 -6.96 -1.08 43.55
CA GLN A 496 -5.69 -0.49 43.17
C GLN A 496 -5.57 -0.35 41.64
N SER A 497 -4.90 0.72 41.21
CA SER A 497 -4.57 0.94 39.80
C SER A 497 -3.64 -0.16 39.27
N ALA A 498 -3.96 -0.69 38.09
CA ALA A 498 -3.20 -1.71 37.40
C ALA A 498 -2.59 -1.16 36.09
N PRO A 499 -1.40 -1.62 35.68
CA PRO A 499 -0.72 -1.11 34.50
C PRO A 499 -1.43 -1.52 33.20
N VAL A 500 -1.26 -0.70 32.17
CA VAL A 500 -1.86 -0.90 30.83
C VAL A 500 -0.79 -0.93 29.74
N ILE A 501 -1.16 -1.50 28.59
CA ILE A 501 -0.40 -1.36 27.35
C ILE A 501 -1.03 -0.24 26.52
N ALA A 502 -0.21 0.67 25.99
CA ALA A 502 -0.66 1.75 25.13
C ALA A 502 0.09 1.74 23.81
N ILE A 503 -0.63 1.90 22.69
CA ILE A 503 -0.10 1.79 21.34
C ILE A 503 -0.45 3.07 20.56
N LEU A 504 0.54 3.77 20.03
CA LEU A 504 0.34 4.88 19.11
C LEU A 504 0.32 4.38 17.66
N ALA A 505 -0.82 4.56 17.00
CA ALA A 505 -1.06 4.16 15.60
C ALA A 505 -1.18 5.39 14.67
N SER A 506 -0.36 6.42 14.92
CA SER A 506 -0.34 7.68 14.18
C SER A 506 1.09 8.18 13.99
N ASP A 507 1.35 8.77 12.82
CA ASP A 507 2.60 9.44 12.42
C ASP A 507 2.63 10.93 12.81
N ASN A 508 1.58 11.45 13.45
CA ASN A 508 1.44 12.87 13.73
C ASN A 508 2.22 13.28 14.99
N ASP A 509 3.22 14.16 14.81
CA ASP A 509 4.10 14.64 15.90
C ASP A 509 3.34 15.19 17.12
N ALA A 510 2.24 15.91 16.93
CA ALA A 510 1.49 16.52 18.03
C ALA A 510 0.66 15.47 18.81
N VAL A 511 0.08 14.49 18.11
CA VAL A 511 -0.57 13.33 18.76
C VAL A 511 0.47 12.49 19.49
N GLY A 512 1.65 12.31 18.90
CA GLY A 512 2.76 11.58 19.50
C GLY A 512 3.39 12.25 20.72
N GLU A 513 3.46 13.58 20.75
CA GLU A 513 3.87 14.32 21.95
C GLU A 513 2.82 14.21 23.06
N ALA A 514 1.52 14.32 22.74
CA ALA A 514 0.45 14.10 23.71
C ALA A 514 0.46 12.67 24.26
N PHE A 515 0.73 11.67 23.40
CA PHE A 515 0.95 10.28 23.79
C PHE A 515 2.12 10.14 24.75
N ALA A 516 3.31 10.62 24.39
CA ALA A 516 4.49 10.58 25.24
C ALA A 516 4.21 11.18 26.63
N ASN A 517 3.63 12.37 26.69
CA ASN A 517 3.27 13.03 27.95
C ASN A 517 2.31 12.20 28.81
N ARG A 518 1.30 11.55 28.20
CA ARG A 518 0.38 10.68 28.93
C ARG A 518 1.07 9.44 29.48
N ILE A 519 1.88 8.77 28.66
CA ILE A 519 2.61 7.56 29.06
C ILE A 519 3.54 7.84 30.25
N ILE A 520 4.26 8.97 30.22
CA ILE A 520 5.14 9.40 31.32
C ILE A 520 4.34 9.60 32.61
N ALA A 521 3.16 10.22 32.53
CA ALA A 521 2.29 10.39 33.71
C ALA A 521 1.85 9.04 34.29
N LEU A 522 1.35 8.12 33.44
CA LEU A 522 0.87 6.81 33.89
C LEU A 522 1.99 5.93 34.47
N ALA A 523 3.18 5.95 33.89
CA ALA A 523 4.33 5.18 34.36
C ALA A 523 4.91 5.70 35.69
N LYS A 524 4.66 6.98 36.03
CA LYS A 524 4.99 7.57 37.34
C LYS A 524 3.96 7.21 38.42
N GLU A 525 2.73 6.88 38.03
CA GLU A 525 1.67 6.42 38.94
C GLU A 525 1.79 4.91 39.26
N VAL A 526 2.04 4.06 38.26
CA VAL A 526 2.09 2.60 38.41
C VAL A 526 3.22 1.98 37.58
N GLN A 527 4.04 1.14 38.21
CA GLN A 527 5.08 0.37 37.53
C GLN A 527 4.51 -0.67 36.56
N GLY A 528 5.21 -0.90 35.45
CA GLY A 528 4.86 -1.94 34.48
C GLY A 528 3.89 -1.50 33.37
N VAL A 529 3.57 -0.20 33.28
CA VAL A 529 2.99 0.39 32.06
C VAL A 529 3.93 0.10 30.88
N LYS A 530 3.37 -0.23 29.71
CA LYS A 530 4.16 -0.52 28.50
C LYS A 530 3.64 0.30 27.32
N ALA A 531 4.55 0.90 26.55
CA ALA A 531 4.19 1.75 25.43
C ALA A 531 4.80 1.29 24.10
N PHE A 532 4.04 1.45 23.03
CA PHE A 532 4.42 1.09 21.66
C PHE A 532 4.07 2.21 20.69
N SER A 533 4.86 2.41 19.63
CA SER A 533 4.53 3.35 18.54
C SER A 533 4.94 2.83 17.18
N MET A 534 4.02 2.86 16.22
CA MET A 534 4.30 2.49 14.81
C MET A 534 5.38 3.35 14.15
N HIS A 535 5.58 4.58 14.64
CA HIS A 535 6.50 5.56 14.06
C HIS A 535 7.32 6.25 15.14
N TYR A 536 8.49 6.76 14.76
CA TYR A 536 9.26 7.71 15.56
C TYR A 536 8.52 9.04 15.67
N VAL A 537 8.63 9.67 16.84
CA VAL A 537 8.16 11.02 17.12
C VAL A 537 9.29 11.78 17.82
N PRO A 538 9.62 13.04 17.47
CA PRO A 538 10.71 13.80 18.08
C PRO A 538 10.61 14.00 19.60
N ALA A 539 9.42 13.82 20.18
CA ALA A 539 9.23 13.83 21.63
C ALA A 539 9.88 12.63 22.34
N PHE A 540 10.07 11.50 21.66
CA PHE A 540 10.62 10.26 22.26
C PHE A 540 12.11 10.41 22.61
N GLU A 541 12.91 10.96 21.70
CA GLU A 541 14.34 11.27 21.96
C GLU A 541 14.52 12.37 23.02
N LYS A 542 13.61 13.34 23.09
CA LYS A 542 13.67 14.43 24.08
C LYS A 542 13.26 14.03 25.49
N LYS A 543 12.65 12.85 25.66
CA LYS A 543 12.03 12.40 26.92
C LYS A 543 12.42 10.95 27.25
N VAL A 544 13.59 10.51 26.79
CA VAL A 544 14.08 9.12 26.97
C VAL A 544 14.05 8.70 28.43
N ASP A 545 14.66 9.48 29.33
CA ASP A 545 14.80 9.16 30.76
C ASP A 545 13.44 8.87 31.44
N ASP A 546 12.39 9.58 31.03
CA ASP A 546 11.02 9.39 31.54
C ASP A 546 10.28 8.24 30.82
N LEU A 547 10.47 8.08 29.51
CA LEU A 547 9.78 7.06 28.69
C LEU A 547 10.37 5.65 28.86
N VAL A 548 11.61 5.56 29.34
CA VAL A 548 12.26 4.33 29.80
C VAL A 548 11.41 3.62 30.88
N LEU A 549 10.76 4.37 31.78
CA LEU A 549 9.87 3.82 32.82
C LEU A 549 8.68 3.04 32.24
N ALA A 550 8.28 3.35 31.00
CA ALA A 550 7.20 2.70 30.27
C ALA A 550 7.69 1.69 29.22
N ASN A 551 8.98 1.31 29.24
CA ASN A 551 9.62 0.41 28.28
C ASN A 551 9.26 0.75 26.82
N LEU A 552 9.25 2.04 26.44
CA LEU A 552 8.71 2.47 25.14
C LEU A 552 9.45 1.79 23.98
N VAL A 553 8.71 1.07 23.14
CA VAL A 553 9.18 0.50 21.88
C VAL A 553 8.61 1.29 20.71
N TYR A 554 9.46 1.68 19.75
CA TYR A 554 9.00 2.38 18.56
C TYR A 554 9.81 2.04 17.31
N LEU A 555 9.21 2.22 16.14
CA LEU A 555 9.83 1.88 14.86
C LEU A 555 10.34 3.11 14.11
N MET A 556 11.44 2.94 13.37
CA MET A 556 11.97 3.95 12.45
C MET A 556 12.61 3.29 11.21
N ASP A 557 12.29 3.80 10.02
CA ASP A 557 12.95 3.46 8.75
C ASP A 557 14.29 4.21 8.60
N ARG A 558 14.35 5.44 9.11
CA ARG A 558 15.43 6.40 8.89
C ARG A 558 16.03 6.89 10.21
N THR A 559 17.32 6.65 10.40
CA THR A 559 18.13 7.30 11.45
C THR A 559 19.60 7.31 11.05
N ILE A 560 20.29 8.40 11.34
CA ILE A 560 21.71 8.59 11.03
C ILE A 560 22.53 8.15 12.23
N ASN A 561 23.41 7.17 12.04
CA ASN A 561 24.44 6.85 13.02
C ASN A 561 25.52 7.96 12.98
N THR A 562 25.39 8.97 13.85
CA THR A 562 26.29 10.13 13.86
C THR A 562 27.74 9.76 14.14
N GLU A 563 28.01 8.58 14.71
CA GLU A 563 29.37 8.14 15.01
C GLU A 563 30.09 7.39 13.89
N GLY A 564 29.35 6.88 12.91
CA GLY A 564 29.90 6.11 11.80
C GLY A 564 30.79 6.95 10.88
N SER A 565 31.87 6.32 10.36
CA SER A 565 32.84 7.00 9.50
C SER A 565 32.26 7.38 8.14
N PHE A 566 31.39 6.54 7.59
CA PHE A 566 30.66 6.79 6.35
C PHE A 566 29.69 7.97 6.52
N GLU A 567 28.88 7.96 7.57
CA GLU A 567 27.92 9.02 7.87
C GLU A 567 28.65 10.35 8.10
N LYS A 568 29.77 10.35 8.84
CA LYS A 568 30.65 11.52 9.00
C LYS A 568 31.21 12.01 7.65
N GLU A 569 31.66 11.13 6.76
CA GLU A 569 32.12 11.47 5.39
C GLU A 569 31.02 12.20 4.61
N ILE A 570 29.81 11.62 4.54
CA ILE A 570 28.71 12.15 3.72
C ILE A 570 28.17 13.47 4.30
N LEU A 571 28.01 13.56 5.63
CA LEU A 571 27.59 14.80 6.28
C LEU A 571 28.60 15.94 6.08
N ALA A 572 29.90 15.64 6.20
CA ALA A 572 30.97 16.62 5.96
C ALA A 572 30.99 17.07 4.49
N ALA A 573 30.89 16.13 3.54
CA ALA A 573 30.86 16.43 2.11
C ALA A 573 29.63 17.28 1.73
N TYR A 574 28.44 16.96 2.26
CA TYR A 574 27.24 17.76 2.05
C TYR A 574 27.38 19.17 2.63
N LYS A 575 27.87 19.29 3.88
CA LYS A 575 28.10 20.59 4.54
C LYS A 575 29.14 21.43 3.79
N SER A 576 30.23 20.83 3.32
CA SER A 576 31.27 21.51 2.54
C SER A 576 30.74 22.05 1.21
N LYS A 577 29.82 21.32 0.56
CA LYS A 577 29.31 21.66 -0.77
C LYS A 577 28.11 22.62 -0.76
N TYR A 578 27.27 22.54 0.26
CA TYR A 578 25.99 23.29 0.33
C TYR A 578 25.90 24.27 1.51
N CYS A 579 26.94 24.35 2.35
CA CYS A 579 27.01 25.23 3.54
C CYS A 579 25.87 25.04 4.57
N LYS A 580 25.14 23.91 4.50
CA LYS A 580 24.03 23.55 5.39
C LYS A 580 24.06 22.05 5.71
N THR A 581 23.37 21.64 6.77
CA THR A 581 23.06 20.22 7.01
C THR A 581 22.08 19.70 5.94
N PRO A 582 22.09 18.40 5.60
CA PRO A 582 21.14 17.85 4.64
C PRO A 582 19.72 17.80 5.24
N PRO A 583 18.71 18.43 4.60
CA PRO A 583 17.31 18.25 4.99
C PRO A 583 16.81 16.84 4.66
N ARG A 584 15.66 16.44 5.21
CA ARG A 584 15.05 15.10 5.06
C ARG A 584 15.09 14.58 3.62
N TYR A 585 14.65 15.37 2.64
CA TYR A 585 14.60 14.92 1.25
C TYR A 585 15.98 14.78 0.60
N ALA A 586 17.00 15.51 1.06
CA ALA A 586 18.38 15.32 0.62
C ALA A 586 19.00 14.04 1.19
N ILE A 587 18.66 13.67 2.43
CA ILE A 587 19.05 12.37 2.99
C ILE A 587 18.43 11.25 2.15
N ILE A 588 17.13 11.33 1.86
CA ILE A 588 16.43 10.33 1.04
C ILE A 588 16.99 10.28 -0.40
N GLY A 589 17.27 11.44 -1.00
CA GLY A 589 17.87 11.52 -2.33
C GLY A 589 19.28 10.93 -2.41
N PHE A 590 20.09 11.13 -1.37
CA PHE A 590 21.39 10.46 -1.26
C PHE A 590 21.22 8.95 -1.09
N ASP A 591 20.37 8.53 -0.14
CA ASP A 591 20.15 7.13 0.21
C ASP A 591 19.66 6.32 -0.99
N VAL A 592 18.56 6.74 -1.62
CA VAL A 592 17.96 6.02 -2.75
C VAL A 592 18.94 5.93 -3.92
N VAL A 593 19.59 7.03 -4.28
CA VAL A 593 20.48 7.03 -5.44
C VAL A 593 21.76 6.25 -5.16
N ASN A 594 22.34 6.34 -3.96
CA ASN A 594 23.52 5.54 -3.60
C ASN A 594 23.17 4.04 -3.51
N ASP A 595 22.00 3.69 -2.97
CA ASP A 595 21.53 2.29 -2.88
C ASP A 595 21.35 1.67 -4.27
N MET A 596 20.64 2.37 -5.17
CA MET A 596 20.38 1.86 -6.51
C MET A 596 21.65 1.80 -7.36
N LEU A 597 22.51 2.83 -7.31
CA LEU A 597 23.78 2.84 -8.05
C LEU A 597 24.78 1.77 -7.57
N THR A 598 24.74 1.38 -6.28
CA THR A 598 25.62 0.33 -5.74
C THR A 598 25.07 -1.08 -5.93
N ARG A 599 23.75 -1.25 -6.03
CA ARG A 599 23.12 -2.51 -6.49
C ARG A 599 23.30 -2.72 -7.99
N GLU A 600 23.26 -1.65 -8.77
CA GLU A 600 23.44 -1.73 -10.21
C GLU A 600 24.91 -2.02 -10.55
N ASN A 601 25.16 -3.20 -11.13
CA ASN A 601 26.50 -3.69 -11.40
C ASN A 601 26.85 -3.50 -12.89
N LYS A 602 28.12 -3.75 -13.26
CA LYS A 602 28.55 -3.62 -14.68
C LYS A 602 27.79 -4.52 -15.67
N LYS A 603 27.00 -5.49 -15.19
CA LYS A 603 26.24 -6.45 -15.99
C LYS A 603 24.75 -6.09 -16.14
N GLY A 604 24.25 -5.04 -15.46
CA GLY A 604 22.83 -4.66 -15.52
C GLY A 604 21.92 -5.50 -14.60
N GLU A 605 22.45 -6.04 -13.49
CA GLU A 605 21.78 -7.07 -12.69
C GLU A 605 21.18 -6.56 -11.37
N ILE A 606 20.70 -5.32 -11.29
CA ILE A 606 20.14 -4.73 -10.05
C ILE A 606 19.15 -5.65 -9.32
N PHE A 607 18.24 -6.30 -10.06
CA PHE A 607 17.25 -7.23 -9.49
C PHE A 607 17.85 -8.45 -8.78
N LYS A 608 19.04 -8.91 -9.18
CA LYS A 608 19.78 -9.99 -8.50
C LYS A 608 20.43 -9.53 -7.19
N GLN A 609 20.56 -8.22 -6.97
CA GLN A 609 21.13 -7.63 -5.76
C GLN A 609 20.08 -7.16 -4.75
N MET A 610 18.79 -7.19 -5.07
CA MET A 610 17.72 -6.61 -4.22
C MET A 610 17.59 -7.28 -2.84
N ASN A 611 17.83 -8.59 -2.76
CA ASN A 611 17.74 -9.35 -1.51
C ASN A 611 18.85 -8.99 -0.49
N LYS A 612 19.84 -8.15 -0.86
CA LYS A 612 20.88 -7.68 0.07
C LYS A 612 20.30 -6.60 1.00
N VAL A 613 20.27 -6.87 2.29
CA VAL A 613 19.98 -5.85 3.31
C VAL A 613 21.18 -4.93 3.44
N GLN A 614 20.95 -3.62 3.36
CA GLN A 614 21.99 -2.61 3.61
C GLN A 614 21.39 -1.31 4.14
N THR A 615 22.21 -0.54 4.84
CA THR A 615 21.85 0.77 5.40
C THR A 615 22.71 1.82 4.71
N GLN A 616 22.08 2.90 4.26
CA GLN A 616 22.78 4.06 3.69
C GLN A 616 23.01 5.14 4.77
N LEU A 617 22.93 6.44 4.46
CA LEU A 617 23.13 7.50 5.46
C LEU A 617 22.07 7.45 6.57
N ALA A 618 20.81 7.17 6.23
CA ALA A 618 19.75 7.00 7.23
C ALA A 618 18.83 5.79 6.98
N THR A 619 18.45 5.55 5.73
CA THR A 619 17.44 4.57 5.34
C THR A 619 18.01 3.16 5.43
N LYS A 620 17.29 2.26 6.09
CA LYS A 620 17.54 0.81 5.99
C LYS A 620 16.77 0.26 4.79
N PHE A 621 17.47 -0.40 3.88
CA PHE A 621 16.91 -1.05 2.71
C PHE A 621 16.93 -2.57 2.88
N GLU A 622 15.74 -3.17 2.87
CA GLU A 622 15.49 -4.60 2.96
C GLU A 622 14.31 -4.89 2.03
N PHE A 623 14.61 -5.25 0.78
CA PHE A 623 13.59 -5.41 -0.25
C PHE A 623 13.10 -6.85 -0.34
N VAL A 624 11.78 -7.01 -0.32
CA VAL A 624 11.09 -8.28 -0.59
C VAL A 624 10.20 -8.14 -1.82
N LYS A 625 9.99 -9.23 -2.56
CA LYS A 625 8.96 -9.26 -3.60
C LYS A 625 7.58 -9.27 -2.95
N SER A 626 6.72 -8.34 -3.35
CA SER A 626 5.30 -8.30 -2.95
C SER A 626 4.51 -9.54 -3.39
N LYS A 627 4.93 -10.19 -4.48
CA LYS A 627 4.53 -11.52 -4.98
C LYS A 627 5.52 -11.99 -6.04
N ALA A 628 5.45 -13.26 -6.49
CA ALA A 628 6.42 -13.86 -7.41
C ALA A 628 6.81 -12.99 -8.63
N ASN A 629 5.81 -12.38 -9.29
CA ASN A 629 5.95 -11.45 -10.41
C ASN A 629 5.55 -10.00 -10.05
N GLY A 630 5.66 -9.62 -8.78
CA GLY A 630 5.31 -8.30 -8.26
C GLY A 630 6.51 -7.37 -8.07
N ALA A 631 6.22 -6.15 -7.64
CA ALA A 631 7.24 -5.16 -7.31
C ALA A 631 8.10 -5.62 -6.11
N TYR A 632 9.36 -5.19 -6.10
CA TYR A 632 10.19 -5.19 -4.89
C TYR A 632 9.72 -4.04 -3.99
N VAL A 633 9.46 -4.33 -2.72
CA VAL A 633 8.98 -3.36 -1.72
C VAL A 633 9.94 -3.37 -0.55
N ASN A 634 10.36 -2.20 -0.11
CA ASN A 634 11.16 -2.07 1.10
C ASN A 634 10.31 -2.42 2.32
N THR A 635 10.81 -3.34 3.14
CA THR A 635 10.30 -3.67 4.48
C THR A 635 11.31 -3.31 5.57
N GLY A 636 12.34 -2.52 5.21
CA GLY A 636 13.42 -2.11 6.09
C GLY A 636 12.98 -1.12 7.16
N TYR A 637 13.09 -1.52 8.41
CA TYR A 637 12.97 -0.67 9.59
C TYR A 637 13.90 -1.14 10.72
N ARG A 638 14.01 -0.31 11.76
CA ARG A 638 14.67 -0.59 13.03
C ARG A 638 13.62 -0.55 14.15
N VAL A 639 13.78 -1.44 15.14
CA VAL A 639 13.01 -1.42 16.38
C VAL A 639 13.89 -0.76 17.44
N ILE A 640 13.47 0.40 17.95
CA ILE A 640 14.12 1.05 19.10
C ILE A 640 13.35 0.63 20.35
N ARG A 641 14.08 0.22 21.39
CA ARG A 641 13.51 -0.14 22.69
C ARG A 641 14.20 0.71 23.74
N LEU A 642 13.43 1.52 24.45
CA LEU A 642 13.89 2.21 25.65
C LEU A 642 13.79 1.23 26.82
N VAL A 643 14.89 0.98 27.51
CA VAL A 643 15.00 0.00 28.60
C VAL A 643 15.57 0.68 29.87
N PRO A 644 15.11 0.29 31.07
CA PRO A 644 15.63 0.76 32.35
C PRO A 644 17.11 0.46 32.61
#